data_AF-A0ABD2RE05-F1
#
_entry.id   AF-A0ABD2RE05-F1
#
_cell.length_a   1.000
_cell.length_b   1.000
_cell.length_c   1.000
_cell.angle_alpha   90.00
_cell.angle_beta   90.00
_cell.angle_gamma   90.00
#
_symmetry.space_group_name_H-M   'P 1'
#
loop_
_entity.id
_entity.type
_entity.pdbx_description
1 polymer ?
#
loop_
_entity_poly.entity_id
_entity_poly.type
_entity_poly.pdbx_seq_one_letter_code
_entity_poly.pdbx_strand_id
1 'polypeptide(L)'
;MEEQASSSSSTGASSSQLQPSLDDCLKLLRGERDEQRLAGLLLVTKFCSKDDHTAIRKVYDALGPQFLPRLLRTGIGKGSDVRSDNRDAYLQLSITVLAAFCRVPQIAASEEMINKIPLILETISREAGSPIIEDCYEYLFLVSTASEEGVQTLYKSGGLNVLASQMMILPNGSHMIELALRLAQIIVIKLPSENVYSEHPTDLSMVVCAVTKQFAVLQNALKFEALHLLSTILSNRYSAPVYDALRLKGNNVWSTNLRIGIVAILQNRVAPSHKLHALVLAECVISIFGERWLIGEMNLTGSQVSLPADRCILLILESSRVEIAVLLNDLAYLKYEASNASSNKENILVKQRNLGVAFSLVEKIIKLISSFGGEESTANAIISESTFTKIISGLNETIGVVLDYLRDAKEHGQMKGDDLLAAVRVIGSYLAEAPDACKDKVIELLAYMLSIEGEDELSPFYSICFLLPMLCQITLKTGVCKILASSGAFREVVGYLIALIDQNNFTSEDNGSIFLACDTILNLLLKQEQIKFPSDDPSFIRLLVALSHWAEGMDDASIIMMASSICSLILELTSEEALLNHPDFTSGDIGNLLKLIRRSFVMCGQDLISDDAKAEVDLFQIITSAYSSWADRFPSIKQAVESSGPFGFRRVS
;
A
#
# COMPACT_ATOMS: atom_id res chain seq x y z
N MET A 1 -94.53 -35.84 -6.36
CA MET A 1 -95.07 -34.72 -7.15
C MET A 1 -93.96 -34.34 -8.12
N GLU A 2 -93.91 -35.01 -9.27
CA GLU A 2 -94.54 -34.57 -10.55
C GLU A 2 -93.82 -33.31 -11.07
N GLU A 3 -93.34 -33.20 -12.32
CA GLU A 3 -93.37 -34.05 -13.51
C GLU A 3 -92.43 -33.44 -14.58
N GLN A 4 -91.81 -34.30 -15.41
CA GLN A 4 -91.52 -34.19 -16.86
C GLN A 4 -90.87 -32.91 -17.48
N ALA A 5 -89.69 -33.06 -18.09
CA ALA A 5 -89.42 -33.26 -19.54
C ALA A 5 -89.15 -31.93 -20.27
N SER A 6 -88.04 -31.71 -20.97
CA SER A 6 -87.74 -32.34 -22.27
C SER A 6 -86.43 -31.77 -22.84
N SER A 7 -85.77 -32.59 -23.66
CA SER A 7 -84.58 -32.29 -24.44
C SER A 7 -84.81 -31.25 -25.54
N SER A 8 -83.85 -30.35 -25.76
CA SER A 8 -83.44 -29.99 -27.13
C SER A 8 -81.98 -29.58 -27.18
N SER A 9 -81.26 -30.32 -28.02
CA SER A 9 -79.91 -30.08 -28.48
C SER A 9 -79.83 -28.82 -29.33
N SER A 10 -78.99 -27.87 -28.94
CA SER A 10 -78.42 -26.88 -29.85
C SER A 10 -76.90 -27.02 -29.86
N THR A 11 -76.41 -27.65 -30.92
CA THR A 11 -75.02 -27.58 -31.38
C THR A 11 -74.65 -26.13 -31.64
N GLY A 12 -74.15 -25.44 -30.61
CA GLY A 12 -73.39 -24.21 -30.76
C GLY A 12 -71.92 -24.57 -30.92
N ALA A 13 -71.40 -24.45 -32.15
CA ALA A 13 -69.98 -24.50 -32.42
C ALA A 13 -69.28 -23.38 -31.64
N SER A 14 -68.65 -23.73 -30.52
CA SER A 14 -67.69 -22.86 -29.87
C SER A 14 -66.40 -22.93 -30.67
N SER A 15 -66.17 -21.90 -31.49
CA SER A 15 -64.84 -21.58 -32.01
C SER A 15 -63.91 -21.30 -30.84
N SER A 16 -63.25 -22.36 -30.33
CA SER A 16 -62.11 -22.22 -29.45
C SER A 16 -61.01 -21.51 -30.23
N GLN A 17 -60.80 -20.22 -29.97
CA GLN A 17 -59.58 -19.53 -30.37
C GLN A 17 -58.41 -20.34 -29.78
N LEU A 18 -57.72 -21.12 -30.62
CA LEU A 18 -56.51 -21.82 -30.22
C LEU A 18 -55.53 -20.77 -29.71
N GLN A 19 -55.23 -20.80 -28.41
CA GLN A 19 -54.08 -20.06 -27.89
C GLN A 19 -52.84 -20.63 -28.58
N PRO A 20 -51.97 -19.78 -29.17
CA PRO A 20 -50.78 -20.26 -29.86
C PRO A 20 -49.89 -21.04 -28.90
N SER A 21 -49.41 -22.21 -29.32
CA SER A 21 -48.48 -23.03 -28.53
C SER A 21 -47.02 -22.63 -28.82
N LEU A 22 -46.07 -23.03 -27.97
CA LEU A 22 -44.63 -22.86 -28.24
C LEU A 22 -44.22 -23.52 -29.57
N ASP A 23 -44.84 -24.65 -29.94
CA ASP A 23 -44.58 -25.32 -31.22
C ASP A 23 -45.08 -24.52 -32.42
N ASP A 24 -46.18 -23.78 -32.29
CA ASP A 24 -46.66 -22.89 -33.35
C ASP A 24 -45.75 -21.66 -33.50
N CYS A 25 -45.17 -21.19 -32.39
CA CYS A 25 -44.13 -20.16 -32.41
C CYS A 25 -42.86 -20.66 -33.11
N LEU A 26 -42.38 -21.88 -32.82
CA LEU A 26 -41.23 -22.49 -33.48
C LEU A 26 -41.45 -22.70 -34.99
N LYS A 27 -42.68 -22.99 -35.44
CA LYS A 27 -43.03 -23.04 -36.87
C LYS A 27 -42.88 -21.67 -37.54
N LEU A 28 -43.31 -20.60 -36.88
CA LEU A 28 -43.15 -19.23 -37.40
C LEU A 28 -41.67 -18.83 -37.49
N LEU A 29 -40.87 -19.18 -36.48
CA LEU A 29 -39.42 -18.93 -36.45
C LEU A 29 -38.66 -19.67 -37.55
N ARG A 30 -39.15 -20.84 -37.98
CA ARG A 30 -38.62 -21.61 -39.12
C ARG A 30 -39.18 -21.17 -40.48
N GLY A 31 -40.06 -20.17 -40.51
CA GLY A 31 -40.64 -19.64 -41.74
C GLY A 31 -39.58 -19.08 -42.70
N GLU A 32 -39.88 -19.07 -44.00
CA GLU A 32 -38.91 -18.63 -45.03
C GLU A 32 -38.73 -17.10 -45.02
N ARG A 33 -39.80 -16.37 -44.68
CA ARG A 33 -39.88 -14.91 -44.69
C ARG A 33 -39.49 -14.29 -43.37
N ASP A 34 -38.79 -13.16 -43.40
CA ASP A 34 -38.32 -12.48 -42.19
C ASP A 34 -39.47 -11.88 -41.37
N GLU A 35 -40.61 -11.53 -41.99
CA GLU A 35 -41.80 -11.09 -41.26
C GLU A 35 -42.42 -12.23 -40.42
N GLN A 36 -42.34 -13.48 -40.89
CA GLN A 36 -42.81 -14.65 -40.12
C GLN A 36 -41.89 -14.92 -38.93
N ARG A 37 -40.58 -14.82 -39.15
CA ARG A 37 -39.57 -14.97 -38.08
C ARG A 37 -39.70 -13.86 -37.03
N LEU A 38 -39.93 -12.62 -37.45
CA LEU A 38 -40.17 -11.48 -36.58
C LEU A 38 -41.44 -11.66 -35.74
N ALA A 39 -42.54 -12.08 -36.37
CA ALA A 39 -43.79 -12.39 -35.66
C ALA A 39 -43.59 -13.53 -34.64
N GLY A 40 -42.82 -14.56 -35.01
CA GLY A 40 -42.39 -15.62 -34.09
C GLY A 40 -41.64 -15.04 -32.88
N LEU A 41 -40.61 -14.23 -33.10
CA LEU A 41 -39.80 -13.62 -32.03
C LEU A 41 -40.62 -12.78 -31.05
N LEU A 42 -41.57 -11.99 -31.54
CA LEU A 42 -42.46 -11.21 -30.68
C LEU A 42 -43.36 -12.12 -29.82
N LEU A 43 -43.78 -13.27 -30.34
CA LEU A 43 -44.58 -14.26 -29.61
C LEU A 43 -43.76 -15.04 -28.58
N VAL A 44 -42.45 -15.26 -28.80
CA VAL A 44 -41.56 -15.98 -27.87
C VAL A 44 -41.61 -15.39 -26.45
N THR A 45 -41.74 -14.07 -26.33
CA THR A 45 -41.83 -13.37 -25.03
C THR A 45 -43.00 -13.82 -24.15
N LYS A 46 -44.04 -14.43 -24.73
CA LYS A 46 -45.20 -14.97 -23.99
C LYS A 46 -45.00 -16.40 -23.49
N PHE A 47 -44.02 -17.13 -24.02
CA PHE A 47 -43.85 -18.56 -23.79
C PHE A 47 -42.51 -18.96 -23.18
N CYS A 48 -41.50 -18.08 -23.25
CA CYS A 48 -40.18 -18.34 -22.69
C CYS A 48 -39.92 -17.42 -21.48
N SER A 49 -39.64 -18.03 -20.33
CA SER A 49 -39.04 -17.33 -19.20
C SER A 49 -37.58 -16.98 -19.51
N LYS A 50 -37.05 -15.92 -18.87
CA LYS A 50 -35.63 -15.52 -19.00
C LYS A 50 -34.66 -16.63 -18.57
N ASP A 51 -35.10 -17.53 -17.69
CA ASP A 51 -34.29 -18.62 -17.13
C ASP A 51 -34.52 -19.98 -17.81
N ASP A 52 -35.41 -20.06 -18.81
CA ASP A 52 -35.64 -21.31 -19.54
C ASP A 52 -34.59 -21.49 -20.65
N HIS A 53 -33.39 -21.90 -20.24
CA HIS A 53 -32.27 -22.13 -21.14
C HIS A 53 -32.60 -23.14 -22.24
N THR A 54 -33.49 -24.11 -21.97
CA THR A 54 -33.88 -25.12 -22.95
C THR A 54 -34.78 -24.55 -24.04
N ALA A 55 -35.75 -23.71 -23.68
CA ALA A 55 -36.61 -23.03 -24.63
C ALA A 55 -35.84 -21.96 -25.41
N ILE A 56 -34.97 -21.19 -24.76
CA ILE A 56 -34.10 -20.20 -25.41
C ILE A 56 -33.21 -20.89 -26.47
N ARG A 57 -32.63 -22.05 -26.14
CA ARG A 57 -31.85 -22.84 -27.09
C ARG A 57 -32.69 -23.30 -28.30
N LYS A 58 -33.90 -23.83 -28.06
CA LYS A 58 -34.81 -24.24 -29.15
C LYS A 58 -35.19 -23.08 -30.07
N VAL A 59 -35.42 -21.89 -29.52
CA VAL A 59 -35.72 -20.67 -30.28
C VAL A 59 -34.52 -20.24 -31.12
N TYR A 60 -33.32 -20.22 -30.53
CA TYR A 60 -32.08 -19.90 -31.24
C TYR A 60 -31.84 -20.85 -32.42
N ASP A 61 -31.96 -22.16 -32.19
CA ASP A 61 -31.78 -23.17 -33.25
C ASP A 61 -32.85 -23.06 -34.34
N ALA A 62 -34.07 -22.60 -34.01
CA ALA A 62 -35.18 -22.44 -34.96
C ALA A 62 -35.04 -21.23 -35.90
N LEU A 63 -34.38 -20.14 -35.47
CA LEU A 63 -34.21 -18.92 -36.27
C LEU A 63 -33.24 -19.08 -37.45
N GLY A 64 -32.27 -19.99 -37.29
CA GLY A 64 -31.21 -20.22 -38.26
C GLY A 64 -30.14 -19.11 -38.31
N PRO A 65 -29.00 -19.37 -38.98
CA PRO A 65 -27.78 -18.55 -38.86
C PRO A 65 -27.84 -17.20 -39.60
N GLN A 66 -28.79 -17.00 -40.52
CA GLN A 66 -28.82 -15.82 -41.38
C GLN A 66 -29.78 -14.72 -40.90
N PHE A 67 -30.71 -15.03 -39.98
CA PHE A 67 -31.72 -14.06 -39.58
C PHE A 67 -31.14 -12.96 -38.68
N LEU A 68 -30.44 -13.32 -37.60
CA LEU A 68 -29.88 -12.34 -36.65
C LEU A 68 -28.86 -11.38 -37.29
N PRO A 69 -27.92 -11.83 -38.15
CA PRO A 69 -27.02 -10.91 -38.84
C PRO A 69 -27.75 -9.91 -39.76
N ARG A 70 -28.85 -10.33 -40.40
CA ARG A 70 -29.66 -9.45 -41.26
C ARG A 70 -30.47 -8.44 -40.43
N LEU A 71 -31.09 -8.89 -39.34
CA LEU A 71 -31.83 -8.02 -38.42
C LEU A 71 -30.92 -6.90 -37.87
N LEU A 72 -29.73 -7.29 -37.41
CA LEU A 72 -28.73 -6.37 -36.87
C LEU A 72 -28.23 -5.37 -37.93
N ARG A 73 -27.93 -5.84 -39.15
CA ARG A 73 -27.54 -4.97 -40.28
C ARG A 73 -28.62 -3.94 -40.64
N THR A 74 -29.89 -4.34 -40.62
CA THR A 74 -31.03 -3.45 -40.87
C THR A 74 -31.13 -2.36 -39.80
N GLY A 75 -30.91 -2.70 -38.53
CA GLY A 75 -30.89 -1.73 -37.43
C GLY A 75 -29.74 -0.71 -37.54
N ILE A 76 -28.54 -1.17 -37.92
CA ILE A 76 -27.34 -0.31 -37.99
C ILE A 76 -27.38 0.70 -39.15
N GLY A 77 -28.15 0.43 -40.20
CA GLY A 77 -28.38 1.38 -41.28
C GLY A 77 -27.23 1.55 -42.27
N LYS A 78 -26.39 0.52 -42.49
CA LYS A 78 -25.42 0.51 -43.62
C LYS A 78 -26.19 0.47 -44.95
N GLY A 79 -26.65 1.64 -45.43
CA GLY A 79 -27.34 1.77 -46.72
C GLY A 79 -28.25 2.99 -46.97
N SER A 80 -28.48 3.92 -46.02
CA SER A 80 -29.17 5.20 -46.34
C SER A 80 -28.98 6.26 -45.24
N ASP A 81 -28.75 7.51 -45.62
CA ASP A 81 -28.38 8.65 -44.75
C ASP A 81 -29.53 9.20 -43.87
N VAL A 82 -30.75 8.64 -43.93
CA VAL A 82 -31.87 9.09 -43.09
C VAL A 82 -32.15 8.07 -41.99
N ARG A 83 -31.97 8.48 -40.72
CA ARG A 83 -32.46 7.75 -39.53
C ARG A 83 -33.99 7.77 -39.53
N SER A 84 -34.62 6.61 -39.44
CA SER A 84 -36.07 6.47 -39.30
C SER A 84 -36.35 5.68 -38.01
N ASP A 85 -37.40 6.01 -37.26
CA ASP A 85 -37.81 5.34 -36.01
C ASP A 85 -37.83 3.80 -36.11
N ASN A 86 -38.14 3.27 -37.29
CA ASN A 86 -38.13 1.83 -37.56
C ASN A 86 -36.74 1.18 -37.43
N ARG A 87 -35.65 1.89 -37.76
CA ARG A 87 -34.27 1.36 -37.67
C ARG A 87 -33.85 1.16 -36.22
N ASP A 88 -34.15 2.14 -35.38
CA ASP A 88 -33.83 2.09 -33.95
C ASP A 88 -34.62 0.95 -33.29
N ALA A 89 -35.88 0.72 -33.69
CA ALA A 89 -36.66 -0.44 -33.24
C ALA A 89 -36.04 -1.79 -33.67
N TYR A 90 -35.52 -1.90 -34.90
CA TYR A 90 -34.83 -3.11 -35.35
C TYR A 90 -33.49 -3.31 -34.63
N LEU A 91 -32.74 -2.25 -34.36
CA LEU A 91 -31.48 -2.30 -33.61
C LEU A 91 -31.73 -2.75 -32.17
N GLN A 92 -32.70 -2.13 -31.49
CA GLN A 92 -33.12 -2.50 -30.15
C GLN A 92 -33.54 -3.96 -30.08
N LEU A 93 -34.46 -4.39 -30.96
CA LEU A 93 -34.89 -5.78 -30.98
C LEU A 93 -33.72 -6.75 -31.23
N SER A 94 -32.80 -6.40 -32.13
CA SER A 94 -31.62 -7.23 -32.41
C SER A 94 -30.77 -7.43 -31.16
N ILE A 95 -30.45 -6.34 -30.45
CA ILE A 95 -29.58 -6.37 -29.28
C ILE A 95 -30.26 -7.08 -28.11
N THR A 96 -31.55 -6.79 -27.84
CA THR A 96 -32.33 -7.48 -26.81
C THR A 96 -32.38 -8.99 -27.06
N VAL A 97 -32.59 -9.41 -28.32
CA VAL A 97 -32.63 -10.83 -28.69
C VAL A 97 -31.25 -11.48 -28.54
N LEU A 98 -30.17 -10.79 -28.93
CA LEU A 98 -28.80 -11.27 -28.74
C LEU A 98 -28.45 -11.44 -27.26
N ALA A 99 -28.77 -10.45 -26.42
CA ALA A 99 -28.57 -10.52 -24.97
C ALA A 99 -29.36 -11.68 -24.36
N ALA A 100 -30.62 -11.86 -24.76
CA ALA A 100 -31.45 -12.97 -24.31
C ALA A 100 -30.87 -14.35 -24.69
N PHE A 101 -30.33 -14.51 -25.90
CA PHE A 101 -29.67 -15.75 -26.30
C PHE A 101 -28.38 -16.02 -25.55
N CYS A 102 -27.62 -14.98 -25.22
CA CYS A 102 -26.40 -15.11 -24.44
C CYS A 102 -26.64 -15.57 -22.99
N ARG A 103 -27.89 -15.61 -22.50
CA ARG A 103 -28.18 -16.24 -21.20
C ARG A 103 -27.88 -17.75 -21.19
N VAL A 104 -27.84 -18.39 -22.37
CA VAL A 104 -27.37 -19.76 -22.54
C VAL A 104 -25.85 -19.75 -22.75
N PRO A 105 -25.03 -20.26 -21.81
CA PRO A 105 -23.57 -20.14 -21.88
C PRO A 105 -22.94 -20.73 -23.15
N GLN A 106 -23.51 -21.82 -23.67
CA GLN A 106 -23.03 -22.44 -24.92
C GLN A 106 -23.26 -21.57 -26.15
N ILE A 107 -24.31 -20.73 -26.15
CA ILE A 107 -24.53 -19.75 -27.22
C ILE A 107 -23.60 -18.56 -27.01
N ALA A 108 -23.50 -18.04 -25.79
CA ALA A 108 -22.63 -16.91 -25.46
C ALA A 108 -21.16 -17.16 -25.79
N ALA A 109 -20.67 -18.39 -25.60
CA ALA A 109 -19.31 -18.79 -25.91
C ALA A 109 -19.05 -19.06 -27.41
N SER A 110 -20.08 -18.95 -28.27
CA SER A 110 -19.92 -19.21 -29.70
C SER A 110 -19.15 -18.11 -30.42
N GLU A 111 -18.41 -18.48 -31.46
CA GLU A 111 -17.69 -17.54 -32.33
C GLU A 111 -18.63 -16.48 -32.93
N GLU A 112 -19.88 -16.86 -33.22
CA GLU A 112 -20.89 -15.95 -33.76
C GLU A 112 -21.20 -14.78 -32.82
N MET A 113 -21.20 -15.02 -31.50
CA MET A 113 -21.45 -13.99 -30.48
C MET A 113 -20.18 -13.19 -30.20
N ILE A 114 -19.03 -13.84 -30.08
CA ILE A 114 -17.75 -13.16 -29.84
C ILE A 114 -17.46 -12.14 -30.96
N ASN A 115 -17.69 -12.52 -32.23
CA ASN A 115 -17.46 -11.63 -33.38
C ASN A 115 -18.38 -10.40 -33.43
N LYS A 116 -19.44 -10.33 -32.62
CA LYS A 116 -20.31 -9.13 -32.55
C LYS A 116 -19.89 -8.14 -31.47
N ILE A 117 -18.93 -8.47 -30.60
CA ILE A 117 -18.47 -7.57 -29.54
C ILE A 117 -18.07 -6.17 -30.04
N PRO A 118 -17.24 -6.00 -31.09
CA PRO A 118 -16.84 -4.67 -31.57
C PRO A 118 -18.04 -3.80 -31.96
N LEU A 119 -19.07 -4.43 -32.51
CA LEU A 119 -20.27 -3.76 -32.96
C LEU A 119 -21.16 -3.31 -31.79
N ILE A 120 -21.27 -4.14 -30.75
CA ILE A 120 -21.98 -3.77 -29.51
C ILE A 120 -21.28 -2.59 -28.82
N LEU A 121 -19.95 -2.59 -28.80
CA LEU A 121 -19.16 -1.45 -28.30
C LEU A 121 -19.42 -0.17 -29.10
N GLU A 122 -19.46 -0.26 -30.44
CA GLU A 122 -19.81 0.87 -31.32
C GLU A 122 -21.20 1.44 -30.99
N THR A 123 -22.19 0.57 -30.74
CA THR A 123 -23.55 0.99 -30.34
C THR A 123 -23.54 1.76 -29.01
N ILE A 124 -22.83 1.26 -27.99
CA ILE A 124 -22.71 1.95 -26.70
C ILE A 124 -22.11 3.35 -26.89
N SER A 125 -21.04 3.47 -27.68
CA SER A 125 -20.39 4.77 -27.93
C SER A 125 -21.28 5.77 -28.67
N ARG A 126 -22.20 5.32 -29.52
CA ARG A 126 -23.05 6.18 -30.37
C ARG A 126 -24.37 6.57 -29.72
N GLU A 127 -24.89 5.77 -28.79
CA GLU A 127 -26.27 5.90 -28.28
C GLU A 127 -26.31 6.17 -26.76
N ALA A 128 -25.34 6.92 -26.23
CA ALA A 128 -25.24 7.27 -24.81
C ALA A 128 -26.60 7.74 -24.23
N GLY A 129 -27.07 7.05 -23.18
CA GLY A 129 -28.35 7.32 -22.51
C GLY A 129 -29.58 6.60 -23.07
N SER A 130 -29.45 5.80 -24.14
CA SER A 130 -30.54 4.97 -24.68
C SER A 130 -30.81 3.72 -23.82
N PRO A 131 -32.07 3.27 -23.66
CA PRO A 131 -32.39 2.04 -22.91
C PRO A 131 -31.75 0.78 -23.52
N ILE A 132 -31.36 0.83 -24.79
CA ILE A 132 -30.65 -0.27 -25.47
C ILE A 132 -29.30 -0.61 -24.83
N ILE A 133 -28.68 0.36 -24.13
CA ILE A 133 -27.35 0.21 -23.53
C ILE A 133 -27.37 -0.86 -22.44
N GLU A 134 -28.48 -1.03 -21.73
CA GLU A 134 -28.59 -2.06 -20.71
C GLU A 134 -28.45 -3.46 -21.31
N ASP A 135 -29.15 -3.73 -22.42
CA ASP A 135 -29.03 -5.00 -23.15
C ASP A 135 -27.62 -5.16 -23.78
N CYS A 136 -26.98 -4.07 -24.22
CA CYS A 136 -25.58 -4.11 -24.67
C CYS A 136 -24.63 -4.56 -23.54
N TYR A 137 -24.79 -4.00 -22.33
CA TYR A 137 -23.99 -4.40 -21.17
C TYR A 137 -24.26 -5.85 -20.77
N GLU A 138 -25.53 -6.27 -20.77
CA GLU A 138 -25.91 -7.66 -20.46
C GLU A 138 -25.26 -8.62 -21.45
N TYR A 139 -25.31 -8.31 -22.75
CA TYR A 139 -24.64 -9.07 -23.80
C TYR A 139 -23.13 -9.19 -23.55
N LEU A 140 -22.43 -8.06 -23.37
CA LEU A 140 -20.98 -8.07 -23.17
C LEU A 140 -20.60 -8.86 -21.92
N PHE A 141 -21.36 -8.71 -20.83
CA PHE A 141 -21.13 -9.42 -19.58
C PHE A 141 -21.28 -10.94 -19.75
N LEU A 142 -22.35 -11.39 -20.40
CA LEU A 142 -22.62 -12.81 -20.60
C LEU A 142 -21.57 -13.47 -21.50
N VAL A 143 -21.19 -12.82 -22.61
CA VAL A 143 -20.15 -13.34 -23.52
C VAL A 143 -18.78 -13.40 -22.83
N SER A 144 -18.41 -12.36 -22.09
CA SER A 144 -17.13 -12.28 -21.35
C SER A 144 -17.06 -13.27 -20.18
N THR A 145 -18.20 -13.60 -19.60
CA THR A 145 -18.29 -14.61 -18.54
C THR A 145 -18.13 -16.01 -19.14
N ALA A 146 -18.75 -16.27 -20.30
CA ALA A 146 -18.80 -17.59 -20.93
C ALA A 146 -17.52 -17.98 -21.71
N SER A 147 -16.70 -17.02 -22.17
CA SER A 147 -15.53 -17.31 -23.01
C SER A 147 -14.33 -16.41 -22.71
N GLU A 148 -13.14 -17.01 -22.57
CA GLU A 148 -11.87 -16.28 -22.48
C GLU A 148 -11.55 -15.50 -23.75
N GLU A 149 -11.81 -16.08 -24.93
CA GLU A 149 -11.68 -15.38 -26.21
C GLU A 149 -12.64 -14.20 -26.32
N GLY A 150 -13.82 -14.30 -25.69
CA GLY A 150 -14.74 -13.18 -25.52
C GLY A 150 -14.12 -12.00 -24.77
N VAL A 151 -13.40 -12.26 -23.68
CA VAL A 151 -12.69 -11.23 -22.91
C VAL A 151 -11.55 -10.62 -23.71
N GLN A 152 -10.76 -11.45 -24.40
CA GLN A 152 -9.68 -10.96 -25.26
C GLN A 152 -10.21 -10.07 -26.39
N THR A 153 -11.30 -10.47 -27.03
CA THR A 153 -11.95 -9.71 -28.09
C THR A 153 -12.52 -8.40 -27.55
N LEU A 154 -13.19 -8.42 -26.39
CA LEU A 154 -13.67 -7.21 -25.71
C LEU A 154 -12.53 -6.22 -25.47
N TYR A 155 -11.41 -6.68 -24.93
CA TYR A 155 -10.27 -5.83 -24.63
C TYR A 155 -9.62 -5.25 -25.90
N LYS A 156 -9.27 -6.12 -26.87
CA LYS A 156 -8.65 -5.71 -28.15
C LYS A 156 -9.55 -4.76 -28.96
N SER A 157 -10.87 -4.83 -28.78
CA SER A 157 -11.83 -3.96 -29.44
C SER A 157 -12.07 -2.62 -28.74
N GLY A 158 -11.27 -2.28 -27.72
CA GLY A 158 -11.40 -1.01 -26.98
C GLY A 158 -12.46 -1.03 -25.88
N GLY A 159 -12.87 -2.21 -25.41
CA GLY A 159 -13.92 -2.35 -24.39
C GLY A 159 -13.62 -1.58 -23.10
N LEU A 160 -12.36 -1.56 -22.65
CA LEU A 160 -11.96 -0.80 -21.47
C LEU A 160 -12.14 0.71 -21.66
N ASN A 161 -11.79 1.25 -22.83
CA ASN A 161 -11.98 2.66 -23.16
C ASN A 161 -13.47 3.06 -23.19
N VAL A 162 -14.32 2.21 -23.79
CA VAL A 162 -15.78 2.42 -23.80
C VAL A 162 -16.33 2.38 -22.38
N LEU A 163 -15.94 1.41 -21.55
CA LEU A 163 -16.32 1.37 -20.13
C LEU A 163 -15.89 2.66 -19.41
N ALA A 164 -14.63 3.03 -19.53
CA ALA A 164 -14.05 4.18 -18.85
C ALA A 164 -14.75 5.50 -19.19
N SER A 165 -15.12 5.70 -20.46
CA SER A 165 -15.83 6.90 -20.91
C SER A 165 -17.30 6.97 -20.46
N GLN A 166 -17.96 5.82 -20.29
CA GLN A 166 -19.40 5.74 -19.99
C GLN A 166 -19.72 5.63 -18.49
N MET A 167 -18.88 4.95 -17.70
CA MET A 167 -19.23 4.62 -16.30
C MET A 167 -19.53 5.85 -15.43
N MET A 168 -18.91 7.01 -15.71
CA MET A 168 -19.15 8.25 -14.95
C MET A 168 -20.56 8.82 -15.15
N ILE A 169 -21.18 8.58 -16.30
CA ILE A 169 -22.50 9.11 -16.66
C ILE A 169 -23.65 8.16 -16.32
N LEU A 170 -23.36 6.89 -16.00
CA LEU A 170 -24.40 5.93 -15.62
C LEU A 170 -25.08 6.33 -14.29
N PRO A 171 -26.40 6.09 -14.15
CA PRO A 171 -27.11 6.36 -12.90
C PRO A 171 -26.56 5.52 -11.76
N ASN A 172 -26.36 6.14 -10.60
CA ASN A 172 -25.82 5.46 -9.42
C ASN A 172 -26.72 4.29 -9.00
N GLY A 173 -26.13 3.12 -8.75
CA GLY A 173 -26.86 1.91 -8.34
C GLY A 173 -27.78 1.28 -9.40
N SER A 174 -27.73 1.74 -10.66
CA SER A 174 -28.44 1.09 -11.76
C SER A 174 -27.85 -0.29 -12.10
N HIS A 175 -28.65 -1.13 -12.77
CA HIS A 175 -28.15 -2.42 -13.25
C HIS A 175 -27.03 -2.26 -14.29
N MET A 176 -27.06 -1.20 -15.10
CA MET A 176 -25.99 -0.89 -16.04
C MET A 176 -24.64 -0.68 -15.34
N ILE A 177 -24.60 0.06 -14.21
CA ILE A 177 -23.34 0.27 -13.49
C ILE A 177 -22.88 -1.02 -12.79
N GLU A 178 -23.80 -1.88 -12.33
CA GLU A 178 -23.48 -3.22 -11.83
C GLU A 178 -22.79 -4.06 -12.91
N LEU A 179 -23.37 -4.14 -14.12
CA LEU A 179 -22.77 -4.87 -15.24
C LEU A 179 -21.42 -4.28 -15.66
N ALA A 180 -21.30 -2.94 -15.70
CA ALA A 180 -20.05 -2.28 -16.03
C ALA A 180 -18.95 -2.53 -14.98
N LEU A 181 -19.28 -2.55 -13.69
CA LEU A 181 -18.35 -2.92 -12.61
C LEU A 181 -17.85 -4.36 -12.79
N ARG A 182 -18.76 -5.30 -13.06
CA ARG A 182 -18.40 -6.72 -13.28
C ARG A 182 -17.58 -6.93 -14.54
N LEU A 183 -17.86 -6.20 -15.62
CA LEU A 183 -17.05 -6.22 -16.83
C LEU A 183 -15.63 -5.68 -16.59
N ALA A 184 -15.50 -4.55 -15.89
CA ALA A 184 -14.19 -4.02 -15.49
C ALA A 184 -13.43 -5.03 -14.61
N GLN A 185 -14.13 -5.68 -13.69
CA GLN A 185 -13.56 -6.75 -12.87
C GLN A 185 -13.09 -7.95 -13.72
N ILE A 186 -13.88 -8.40 -14.69
CA ILE A 186 -13.49 -9.49 -15.60
C ILE A 186 -12.22 -9.12 -16.38
N ILE A 187 -12.14 -7.90 -16.92
CA ILE A 187 -10.96 -7.41 -17.66
C ILE A 187 -9.73 -7.43 -16.76
N VAL A 188 -9.82 -6.88 -15.54
CA VAL A 188 -8.68 -6.77 -14.62
C VAL A 188 -8.23 -8.13 -14.07
N ILE A 189 -9.14 -9.07 -13.86
CA ILE A 189 -8.84 -10.40 -13.30
C ILE A 189 -8.37 -11.39 -14.36
N LYS A 190 -9.02 -11.45 -15.53
CA LYS A 190 -8.77 -12.50 -16.52
C LYS A 190 -7.65 -12.17 -17.52
N LEU A 191 -7.24 -10.91 -17.64
CA LEU A 191 -6.17 -10.52 -18.58
C LEU A 191 -4.83 -10.32 -17.87
N PRO A 192 -3.70 -10.46 -18.58
CA PRO A 192 -2.38 -10.20 -18.01
C PRO A 192 -2.27 -8.77 -17.47
N SER A 193 -2.01 -8.63 -16.17
CA SER A 193 -1.96 -7.31 -15.53
C SER A 193 -0.90 -6.38 -16.14
N GLU A 194 0.22 -6.93 -16.62
CA GLU A 194 1.26 -6.13 -17.27
C GLU A 194 0.71 -5.33 -18.47
N ASN A 195 -0.10 -5.97 -19.32
CA ASN A 195 -0.69 -5.33 -20.49
C ASN A 195 -1.77 -4.33 -20.10
N VAL A 196 -2.71 -4.73 -19.24
CA VAL A 196 -3.87 -3.89 -18.88
C VAL A 196 -3.43 -2.56 -18.26
N TYR A 197 -2.38 -2.59 -17.42
CA TYR A 197 -1.92 -1.40 -16.68
C TYR A 197 -0.95 -0.54 -17.47
N SER A 198 -0.15 -1.12 -18.37
CA SER A 198 0.81 -0.36 -19.18
C SER A 198 0.18 0.25 -20.44
N GLU A 199 -0.73 -0.46 -21.11
CA GLU A 199 -1.34 0.00 -22.36
C GLU A 199 -2.45 1.03 -22.12
N HIS A 200 -3.21 0.90 -21.02
CA HIS A 200 -4.43 1.68 -20.75
C HIS A 200 -4.50 2.34 -19.36
N PRO A 201 -3.43 3.00 -18.85
CA PRO A 201 -3.44 3.58 -17.51
C PRO A 201 -4.48 4.70 -17.34
N THR A 202 -4.69 5.51 -18.39
CA THR A 202 -5.69 6.58 -18.36
C THR A 202 -7.11 6.04 -18.28
N ASP A 203 -7.44 4.99 -19.03
CA ASP A 203 -8.76 4.36 -18.98
C ASP A 203 -9.02 3.74 -17.61
N LEU A 204 -8.05 3.02 -17.03
CA LEU A 204 -8.15 2.51 -15.66
C LEU A 204 -8.33 3.63 -14.62
N SER A 205 -7.64 4.76 -14.76
CA SER A 205 -7.83 5.90 -13.85
C SER A 205 -9.25 6.46 -13.91
N MET A 206 -9.88 6.46 -15.10
CA MET A 206 -11.26 6.89 -15.28
C MET A 206 -12.25 5.87 -14.69
N VAL A 207 -11.98 4.57 -14.84
CA VAL A 207 -12.72 3.51 -14.14
C VAL A 207 -12.63 3.74 -12.64
N VAL A 208 -11.43 3.94 -12.06
CA VAL A 208 -11.26 4.23 -10.63
C VAL A 208 -12.10 5.44 -10.19
N CYS A 209 -12.08 6.55 -10.94
CA CYS A 209 -12.93 7.71 -10.65
C CYS A 209 -14.44 7.37 -10.63
N ALA A 210 -14.91 6.52 -11.56
CA ALA A 210 -16.31 6.10 -11.60
C ALA A 210 -16.67 5.16 -10.47
N VAL A 211 -15.81 4.19 -10.16
CA VAL A 211 -16.05 3.22 -9.09
C VAL A 211 -15.98 3.88 -7.71
N THR A 212 -15.08 4.84 -7.48
CA THR A 212 -15.02 5.61 -6.22
C THR A 212 -16.30 6.40 -5.97
N LYS A 213 -16.91 7.00 -7.01
CA LYS A 213 -18.23 7.64 -6.92
C LYS A 213 -19.30 6.66 -6.43
N GLN A 214 -19.36 5.46 -7.01
CA GLN A 214 -20.30 4.42 -6.57
C GLN A 214 -20.01 3.96 -5.14
N PHE A 215 -18.74 3.74 -4.80
CA PHE A 215 -18.31 3.30 -3.47
C PHE A 215 -18.71 4.30 -2.36
N ALA A 216 -18.64 5.60 -2.65
CA ALA A 216 -19.05 6.65 -1.75
C ALA A 216 -20.57 6.69 -1.51
N VAL A 217 -21.37 6.50 -2.57
CA VAL A 217 -22.84 6.69 -2.54
C VAL A 217 -23.61 5.43 -2.13
N LEU A 218 -23.16 4.25 -2.57
CA LEU A 218 -23.89 2.99 -2.37
C LEU A 218 -23.86 2.51 -0.93
N GLN A 219 -24.96 1.87 -0.50
CA GLN A 219 -25.14 1.25 0.82
C GLN A 219 -25.65 -0.20 0.74
N ASN A 220 -25.55 -0.82 -0.45
CA ASN A 220 -25.99 -2.19 -0.71
C ASN A 220 -24.78 -3.09 -1.05
N ALA A 221 -25.04 -4.34 -1.46
CA ALA A 221 -24.00 -5.32 -1.80
C ALA A 221 -23.00 -4.81 -2.86
N LEU A 222 -23.46 -3.99 -3.81
CA LEU A 222 -22.63 -3.44 -4.89
C LEU A 222 -21.54 -2.49 -4.35
N LYS A 223 -21.69 -1.93 -3.15
CA LYS A 223 -20.62 -1.19 -2.46
C LYS A 223 -19.39 -2.06 -2.21
N PHE A 224 -19.60 -3.32 -1.84
CA PHE A 224 -18.51 -4.26 -1.58
C PHE A 224 -17.87 -4.74 -2.90
N GLU A 225 -18.65 -4.95 -3.97
CA GLU A 225 -18.10 -5.21 -5.30
C GLU A 225 -17.20 -4.05 -5.77
N ALA A 226 -17.64 -2.79 -5.56
CA ALA A 226 -16.85 -1.60 -5.84
C ALA A 226 -15.56 -1.54 -5.00
N LEU A 227 -15.64 -1.84 -3.70
CA LEU A 227 -14.49 -1.94 -2.79
C LEU A 227 -13.45 -2.95 -3.29
N HIS A 228 -13.89 -4.16 -3.66
CA HIS A 228 -13.01 -5.21 -4.15
C HIS A 228 -12.37 -4.83 -5.49
N LEU A 229 -13.12 -4.25 -6.42
CA LEU A 229 -12.58 -3.80 -7.70
C LEU A 229 -11.54 -2.69 -7.52
N LEU A 230 -11.84 -1.68 -6.69
CA LEU A 230 -10.88 -0.61 -6.37
C LEU A 230 -9.61 -1.18 -5.76
N SER A 231 -9.74 -2.10 -4.80
CA SER A 231 -8.59 -2.71 -4.12
C SER A 231 -7.77 -3.54 -5.10
N THR A 232 -8.43 -4.30 -5.99
CA THR A 232 -7.75 -5.08 -7.05
C THR A 232 -6.96 -4.19 -8.00
N ILE A 233 -7.53 -3.05 -8.41
CA ILE A 233 -6.85 -2.12 -9.31
C ILE A 233 -5.69 -1.42 -8.61
N LEU A 234 -5.93 -0.83 -7.45
CA LEU A 234 -4.96 0.06 -6.81
C LEU A 234 -3.82 -0.71 -6.12
N SER A 235 -4.05 -1.91 -5.59
CA SER A 235 -3.01 -2.71 -4.90
C SER A 235 -2.20 -3.63 -5.82
N ASN A 236 -2.43 -3.56 -7.14
CA ASN A 236 -1.68 -4.35 -8.11
C ASN A 236 -0.22 -3.86 -8.20
N ARG A 237 0.74 -4.77 -8.38
CA ARG A 237 2.16 -4.42 -8.51
C ARG A 237 2.48 -3.52 -9.72
N TYR A 238 1.62 -3.51 -10.73
CA TYR A 238 1.74 -2.67 -11.93
C TYR A 238 0.93 -1.37 -11.85
N SER A 239 0.46 -0.95 -10.66
CA SER A 239 -0.42 0.21 -10.51
C SER A 239 0.28 1.57 -10.69
N ALA A 240 1.62 1.63 -10.72
CA ALA A 240 2.37 2.89 -10.81
C ALA A 240 1.95 3.82 -11.97
N PRO A 241 1.77 3.35 -13.23
CA PRO A 241 1.26 4.21 -14.31
C PRO A 241 -0.16 4.73 -14.06
N VAL A 242 -1.00 3.95 -13.38
CA VAL A 242 -2.36 4.37 -13.00
C VAL A 242 -2.31 5.44 -11.91
N TYR A 243 -1.38 5.33 -10.96
CA TYR A 243 -1.15 6.36 -9.94
C TYR A 243 -0.75 7.69 -10.57
N ASP A 244 0.16 7.67 -11.54
CA ASP A 244 0.58 8.88 -12.26
C ASP A 244 -0.59 9.50 -13.03
N ALA A 245 -1.41 8.69 -13.71
CA ALA A 245 -2.62 9.17 -14.37
C ALA A 245 -3.63 9.78 -13.39
N LEU A 246 -3.76 9.23 -12.19
CA LEU A 246 -4.63 9.76 -11.13
C LEU A 246 -4.10 11.08 -10.54
N ARG A 247 -2.77 11.23 -10.38
CA ARG A 247 -2.13 12.48 -9.92
C ARG A 247 -2.38 13.66 -10.86
N LEU A 248 -2.48 13.39 -12.16
CA LEU A 248 -2.74 14.41 -13.19
C LEU A 248 -4.21 14.88 -13.23
N LYS A 249 -5.14 14.24 -12.50
CA LYS A 249 -6.54 14.66 -12.47
C LYS A 249 -6.70 15.93 -11.62
N GLY A 250 -6.94 17.07 -12.27
CA GLY A 250 -7.04 18.38 -11.60
C GLY A 250 -8.20 18.56 -10.60
N ASN A 251 -9.18 17.65 -10.56
CA ASN A 251 -10.25 17.69 -9.54
C ASN A 251 -10.18 16.43 -8.66
N ASN A 252 -9.76 16.61 -7.40
CA ASN A 252 -9.57 15.53 -6.42
C ASN A 252 -10.88 14.96 -5.85
N VAL A 253 -12.03 15.14 -6.52
CA VAL A 253 -13.34 14.61 -6.11
C VAL A 253 -13.31 13.09 -5.94
N TRP A 254 -12.59 12.36 -6.80
CA TRP A 254 -12.48 10.91 -6.69
C TRP A 254 -11.80 10.47 -5.38
N SER A 255 -10.80 11.21 -4.90
CA SER A 255 -10.08 10.87 -3.67
C SER A 255 -10.91 11.20 -2.43
N THR A 256 -11.71 12.27 -2.47
CA THR A 256 -12.73 12.56 -1.45
C THR A 256 -13.81 11.48 -1.42
N ASN A 257 -14.31 11.04 -2.58
CA ASN A 257 -15.27 9.93 -2.66
C ASN A 257 -14.69 8.64 -2.08
N LEU A 258 -13.42 8.33 -2.39
CA LEU A 258 -12.71 7.19 -1.82
C LEU A 258 -12.62 7.29 -0.29
N ARG A 259 -12.28 8.48 0.26
CA ARG A 259 -12.26 8.75 1.70
C ARG A 259 -13.62 8.45 2.35
N ILE A 260 -14.69 8.96 1.76
CA ILE A 260 -16.07 8.76 2.25
C ILE A 260 -16.44 7.28 2.25
N GLY A 261 -16.11 6.56 1.17
CA GLY A 261 -16.36 5.13 1.07
C GLY A 261 -15.58 4.32 2.12
N ILE A 262 -14.28 4.61 2.31
CA ILE A 262 -13.43 3.97 3.34
C ILE A 262 -14.01 4.21 4.73
N VAL A 263 -14.33 5.46 5.07
CA VAL A 263 -14.92 5.81 6.36
C VAL A 263 -16.25 5.08 6.57
N ALA A 264 -17.09 4.98 5.53
CA ALA A 264 -18.33 4.24 5.59
C ALA A 264 -18.12 2.74 5.86
N ILE A 265 -17.05 2.12 5.36
CA ILE A 265 -16.73 0.72 5.66
C ILE A 265 -16.20 0.58 7.10
N LEU A 266 -15.23 1.40 7.50
CA LEU A 266 -14.54 1.26 8.78
C LEU A 266 -15.44 1.57 9.99
N GLN A 267 -16.37 2.52 9.86
CA GLN A 267 -17.29 2.89 10.94
C GLN A 267 -18.43 1.88 11.16
N ASN A 268 -18.70 1.02 10.18
CA ASN A 268 -19.81 0.08 10.21
C ASN A 268 -19.37 -1.32 10.64
N ARG A 269 -20.34 -2.12 11.09
CA ARG A 269 -20.15 -3.54 11.39
C ARG A 269 -20.21 -4.33 10.08
N VAL A 270 -19.05 -4.62 9.52
CA VAL A 270 -18.88 -5.40 8.29
C VAL A 270 -17.88 -6.54 8.52
N ALA A 271 -17.80 -7.47 7.57
CA ALA A 271 -16.83 -8.57 7.61
C ALA A 271 -15.38 -8.03 7.73
N PRO A 272 -14.49 -8.71 8.48
CA PRO A 272 -13.09 -8.30 8.63
C PRO A 272 -12.37 -8.13 7.29
N SER A 273 -12.64 -9.02 6.33
CA SER A 273 -12.09 -8.92 4.98
C SER A 273 -12.42 -7.59 4.31
N HIS A 274 -13.63 -7.05 4.47
CA HIS A 274 -13.98 -5.74 3.90
C HIS A 274 -13.23 -4.58 4.58
N LYS A 275 -13.00 -4.65 5.90
CA LYS A 275 -12.20 -3.65 6.60
C LYS A 275 -10.75 -3.66 6.12
N LEU A 276 -10.17 -4.84 5.95
CA LEU A 276 -8.83 -4.99 5.40
C LEU A 276 -8.71 -4.39 3.99
N HIS A 277 -9.65 -4.65 3.09
CA HIS A 277 -9.65 -4.01 1.76
C HIS A 277 -9.74 -2.48 1.85
N ALA A 278 -10.49 -1.94 2.82
CA ALA A 278 -10.56 -0.49 3.03
C ALA A 278 -9.24 0.09 3.55
N LEU A 279 -8.51 -0.65 4.41
CA LEU A 279 -7.15 -0.28 4.84
C LEU A 279 -6.15 -0.33 3.68
N VAL A 280 -6.20 -1.37 2.84
CA VAL A 280 -5.39 -1.45 1.61
C VAL A 280 -5.64 -0.23 0.71
N LEU A 281 -6.91 0.15 0.52
CA LEU A 281 -7.25 1.34 -0.27
C LEU A 281 -6.71 2.64 0.35
N ALA A 282 -6.78 2.77 1.67
CA ALA A 282 -6.21 3.90 2.38
C ALA A 282 -4.68 3.98 2.18
N GLU A 283 -3.99 2.84 2.27
CA GLU A 283 -2.55 2.76 2.05
C GLU A 283 -2.18 3.23 0.64
N CYS A 284 -2.86 2.70 -0.38
CA CYS A 284 -2.62 3.04 -1.78
C CYS A 284 -2.84 4.53 -2.07
N VAL A 285 -3.94 5.12 -1.59
CA VAL A 285 -4.23 6.54 -1.85
C VAL A 285 -3.27 7.48 -1.11
N ILE A 286 -2.79 7.10 0.07
CA ILE A 286 -1.72 7.84 0.77
C ILE A 286 -0.41 7.78 -0.04
N SER A 287 -0.11 6.66 -0.71
CA SER A 287 1.05 6.57 -1.62
C SER A 287 0.90 7.47 -2.87
N ILE A 288 -0.32 7.89 -3.21
CA ILE A 288 -0.59 8.81 -4.32
C ILE A 288 -0.46 10.27 -3.87
N PHE A 289 -1.05 10.65 -2.73
CA PHE A 289 -1.20 12.05 -2.28
C PHE A 289 -0.37 12.46 -1.06
N GLY A 290 0.32 11.51 -0.42
CA GLY A 290 0.98 11.72 0.87
C GLY A 290 0.02 11.66 2.06
N GLU A 291 0.60 11.72 3.25
CA GLU A 291 -0.05 11.41 4.52
C GLU A 291 -1.13 12.43 4.88
N ARG A 292 -0.98 13.68 4.41
CA ARG A 292 -1.97 14.75 4.61
C ARG A 292 -3.37 14.40 4.08
N TRP A 293 -3.48 13.43 3.15
CA TRP A 293 -4.77 12.96 2.65
C TRP A 293 -5.68 12.38 3.74
N LEU A 294 -5.10 11.87 4.84
CA LEU A 294 -5.82 11.33 6.00
C LEU A 294 -6.75 12.35 6.67
N ILE A 295 -6.50 13.64 6.44
CA ILE A 295 -7.29 14.75 6.98
C ILE A 295 -7.91 15.51 5.81
N GLY A 296 -9.23 15.67 5.83
CA GLY A 296 -9.88 16.49 4.82
C GLY A 296 -11.38 16.41 4.87
N GLU A 297 -12.02 17.40 4.24
CA GLU A 297 -13.47 17.47 4.18
C GLU A 297 -14.08 16.22 3.54
N MET A 298 -15.24 15.83 4.07
CA MET A 298 -16.02 14.69 3.63
C MET A 298 -17.44 15.14 3.33
N ASN A 299 -17.57 15.87 2.24
CA ASN A 299 -18.84 16.39 1.73
C ASN A 299 -19.25 15.57 0.51
N LEU A 300 -20.28 14.74 0.66
CA LEU A 300 -20.97 14.17 -0.49
C LEU A 300 -21.75 15.29 -1.18
N THR A 301 -21.62 15.41 -2.50
CA THR A 301 -22.39 16.37 -3.29
C THR A 301 -23.90 16.16 -3.04
N GLY A 302 -24.54 17.11 -2.36
CA GLY A 302 -25.98 17.05 -2.02
C GLY A 302 -26.32 16.55 -0.61
N SER A 303 -25.34 16.19 0.23
CA SER A 303 -25.56 15.86 1.65
C SER A 303 -25.44 17.11 2.53
N GLN A 304 -26.40 17.31 3.45
CA GLN A 304 -26.35 18.37 4.47
C GLN A 304 -25.47 17.98 5.68
N VAL A 305 -25.11 16.70 5.81
CA VAL A 305 -24.27 16.18 6.90
C VAL A 305 -22.84 16.03 6.40
N SER A 306 -21.93 16.84 6.95
CA SER A 306 -20.49 16.71 6.78
C SER A 306 -19.90 15.93 7.94
N LEU A 307 -19.01 14.97 7.64
CA LEU A 307 -18.25 14.28 8.68
C LEU A 307 -17.04 15.14 9.09
N PRO A 308 -16.62 15.11 10.36
CA PRO A 308 -15.40 15.81 10.81
C PRO A 308 -14.18 15.41 9.98
N ALA A 309 -13.34 16.38 9.61
CA ALA A 309 -12.21 16.17 8.70
C ALA A 309 -11.15 15.18 9.23
N ASP A 310 -11.11 14.99 10.55
CA ASP A 310 -10.23 14.08 11.27
C ASP A 310 -10.84 12.68 11.49
N ARG A 311 -12.08 12.45 11.08
CA ARG A 311 -12.74 11.15 11.30
C ARG A 311 -12.05 10.01 10.54
N CYS A 312 -11.46 10.31 9.38
CA CYS A 312 -10.76 9.32 8.55
C CYS A 312 -9.51 8.79 9.27
N ILE A 313 -8.61 9.68 9.71
CA ILE A 313 -7.40 9.29 10.44
C ILE A 313 -7.70 8.46 11.69
N LEU A 314 -8.70 8.85 12.49
CA LEU A 314 -9.09 8.12 13.70
C LEU A 314 -9.58 6.70 13.38
N LEU A 315 -10.43 6.54 12.36
CA LEU A 315 -10.95 5.22 11.98
C LEU A 315 -9.88 4.31 11.38
N ILE A 316 -8.96 4.88 10.59
CA ILE A 316 -7.83 4.13 10.04
C ILE A 316 -6.90 3.67 11.15
N LEU A 317 -6.57 4.53 12.12
CA LEU A 317 -5.74 4.16 13.27
C LEU A 317 -6.38 3.05 14.08
N GLU A 318 -7.64 3.22 14.51
CA GLU A 318 -8.34 2.23 15.32
C GLU A 318 -8.51 0.89 14.60
N SER A 319 -8.83 0.93 13.30
CA SER A 319 -8.97 -0.30 12.52
C SER A 319 -7.62 -0.98 12.31
N SER A 320 -6.55 -0.22 12.04
CA SER A 320 -5.20 -0.78 11.91
C SER A 320 -4.73 -1.40 13.22
N ARG A 321 -4.96 -0.75 14.37
CA ARG A 321 -4.65 -1.28 15.71
C ARG A 321 -5.33 -2.63 15.96
N VAL A 322 -6.62 -2.74 15.66
CA VAL A 322 -7.37 -4.00 15.82
C VAL A 322 -6.82 -5.09 14.90
N GLU A 323 -6.58 -4.79 13.62
CA GLU A 323 -6.04 -5.76 12.68
C GLU A 323 -4.61 -6.18 13.06
N ILE A 324 -3.75 -5.27 13.52
CA ILE A 324 -2.41 -5.59 14.04
C ILE A 324 -2.51 -6.58 15.20
N ALA A 325 -3.37 -6.33 16.18
CA ALA A 325 -3.52 -7.23 17.33
C ALA A 325 -3.98 -8.64 16.91
N VAL A 326 -4.94 -8.73 15.99
CA VAL A 326 -5.43 -10.02 15.47
C VAL A 326 -4.36 -10.74 14.65
N LEU A 327 -3.69 -10.03 13.73
CA LEU A 327 -2.69 -10.62 12.84
C LEU A 327 -1.45 -11.08 13.61
N LEU A 328 -0.98 -10.31 14.59
CA LEU A 328 0.17 -10.69 15.42
C LEU A 328 -0.15 -11.90 16.29
N ASN A 329 -1.35 -11.97 16.90
CA ASN A 329 -1.78 -13.13 17.66
C ASN A 329 -1.87 -14.39 16.78
N ASP A 330 -2.45 -14.26 15.58
CA ASP A 330 -2.52 -15.37 14.62
C ASP A 330 -1.14 -15.80 14.14
N LEU A 331 -0.22 -14.87 13.91
CA LEU A 331 1.16 -15.17 13.50
C LEU A 331 1.92 -15.88 14.62
N ALA A 332 1.81 -15.41 15.86
CA ALA A 332 2.40 -16.07 17.03
C ALA A 332 1.93 -17.51 17.14
N TYR A 333 0.61 -17.75 17.08
CA TYR A 333 0.04 -19.09 17.10
C TYR A 333 0.57 -19.97 15.97
N LEU A 334 0.54 -19.46 14.72
CA LEU A 334 0.96 -20.22 13.54
C LEU A 334 2.46 -20.54 13.53
N LYS A 335 3.30 -19.65 14.06
CA LYS A 335 4.76 -19.80 14.07
C LYS A 335 5.24 -20.61 15.27
N TYR A 336 4.62 -20.47 16.44
CA TYR A 336 5.18 -20.98 17.70
C TYR A 336 4.40 -22.16 18.29
N GLU A 337 3.08 -22.23 18.10
CA GLU A 337 2.23 -23.24 18.73
C GLU A 337 1.70 -24.31 17.75
N ALA A 338 1.54 -23.97 16.48
CA ALA A 338 0.91 -24.86 15.51
C ALA A 338 1.81 -26.07 15.13
N SER A 339 1.23 -27.27 15.14
CA SER A 339 1.94 -28.55 14.98
C SER A 339 2.46 -28.83 13.56
N ASN A 340 1.99 -28.08 12.54
CA ASN A 340 2.21 -28.36 11.12
C ASN A 340 2.86 -27.15 10.38
N ALA A 341 4.17 -26.99 10.53
CA ALA A 341 4.91 -25.85 9.97
C ALA A 341 4.89 -25.75 8.43
N SER A 342 4.77 -26.86 7.70
CA SER A 342 4.82 -26.86 6.22
C SER A 342 3.53 -26.42 5.54
N SER A 343 2.36 -26.70 6.13
CA SER A 343 1.05 -26.30 5.57
C SER A 343 0.72 -24.83 5.82
N ASN A 344 1.40 -24.18 6.76
CA ASN A 344 1.06 -22.84 7.22
C ASN A 344 1.78 -21.71 6.44
N LYS A 345 2.76 -22.03 5.59
CA LYS A 345 3.61 -21.02 4.94
C LYS A 345 2.83 -19.99 4.12
N GLU A 346 1.91 -20.41 3.27
CA GLU A 346 1.11 -19.49 2.45
C GLU A 346 0.20 -18.61 3.31
N ASN A 347 -0.38 -19.17 4.37
CA ASN A 347 -1.21 -18.42 5.33
C ASN A 347 -0.38 -17.38 6.11
N ILE A 348 0.84 -17.75 6.54
CA ILE A 348 1.78 -16.83 7.19
C ILE A 348 2.12 -15.67 6.23
N LEU A 349 2.47 -15.95 4.97
CA LEU A 349 2.80 -14.91 3.99
C LEU A 349 1.64 -13.94 3.75
N VAL A 350 0.40 -14.45 3.63
CA VAL A 350 -0.79 -13.60 3.49
C VAL A 350 -0.99 -12.72 4.73
N LYS A 351 -0.82 -13.26 5.93
CA LYS A 351 -0.92 -12.50 7.18
C LYS A 351 0.18 -11.45 7.32
N GLN A 352 1.42 -11.79 6.98
CA GLN A 352 2.56 -10.86 6.96
C GLN A 352 2.31 -9.70 5.97
N ARG A 353 1.79 -10.00 4.77
CA ARG A 353 1.43 -8.96 3.80
C ARG A 353 0.36 -8.01 4.36
N ASN A 354 -0.67 -8.55 4.99
CA ASN A 354 -1.74 -7.74 5.59
C ASN A 354 -1.24 -6.91 6.79
N LEU A 355 -0.33 -7.49 7.59
CA LEU A 355 0.33 -6.81 8.69
C LEU A 355 1.17 -5.64 8.19
N GLY A 356 1.92 -5.84 7.09
CA GLY A 356 2.70 -4.79 6.44
C GLY A 356 1.85 -3.60 6.00
N VAL A 357 0.63 -3.82 5.50
CA VAL A 357 -0.31 -2.74 5.18
C VAL A 357 -0.71 -1.96 6.43
N ALA A 358 -1.06 -2.66 7.52
CA ALA A 358 -1.47 -2.01 8.77
C ALA A 358 -0.32 -1.24 9.44
N PHE A 359 0.90 -1.81 9.46
CA PHE A 359 2.11 -1.11 9.93
C PHE A 359 2.43 0.11 9.07
N SER A 360 2.36 0.00 7.74
CA SER A 360 2.57 1.13 6.85
C SER A 360 1.61 2.28 7.13
N LEU A 361 0.34 1.98 7.40
CA LEU A 361 -0.66 2.99 7.79
C LEU A 361 -0.32 3.67 9.12
N VAL A 362 0.13 2.90 10.12
CA VAL A 362 0.58 3.43 11.41
C VAL A 362 1.80 4.33 11.23
N GLU A 363 2.80 3.92 10.46
CA GLU A 363 4.00 4.74 10.15
C GLU A 363 3.64 6.03 9.41
N LYS A 364 2.70 5.96 8.45
CA LYS A 364 2.17 7.14 7.75
C LYS A 364 1.45 8.10 8.70
N ILE A 365 0.73 7.57 9.69
CA ILE A 365 0.11 8.39 10.75
C ILE A 365 1.17 9.03 11.64
N ILE A 366 2.20 8.27 12.04
CA ILE A 366 3.34 8.78 12.83
C ILE A 366 4.00 9.93 12.07
N LYS A 367 4.38 9.72 10.81
CA LYS A 367 4.99 10.76 9.97
C LYS A 367 4.11 12.01 9.83
N LEU A 368 2.79 11.84 9.72
CA LEU A 368 1.86 12.96 9.67
C LEU A 368 1.88 13.75 10.98
N ILE A 369 1.81 13.09 12.14
CA ILE A 369 1.79 13.79 13.43
C ILE A 369 3.12 14.49 13.73
N SER A 370 4.26 13.91 13.32
CA SER A 370 5.58 14.53 13.41
C SER A 370 5.65 15.84 12.62
N SER A 371 4.97 15.90 11.47
CA SER A 371 4.94 17.11 10.64
C SER A 371 4.17 18.29 11.27
N PHE A 372 3.39 18.07 12.34
CA PHE A 372 2.66 19.14 13.03
C PHE A 372 3.53 19.93 14.03
N GLY A 373 4.71 19.40 14.40
CA GLY A 373 5.65 20.08 15.30
C GLY A 373 6.48 21.18 14.65
N GLY A 374 6.44 21.32 13.31
CA GLY A 374 7.14 22.38 12.56
C GLY A 374 6.28 23.64 12.32
N GLU A 375 6.94 24.76 11.97
CA GLU A 375 6.33 26.10 11.81
C GLU A 375 4.95 26.10 11.14
N GLU A 376 4.04 26.89 11.73
CA GLU A 376 2.63 27.16 11.39
C GLU A 376 2.13 26.62 10.04
N SER A 377 1.87 25.31 9.97
CA SER A 377 1.12 24.73 8.85
C SER A 377 -0.38 24.84 9.10
N THR A 378 -1.15 25.14 8.06
CA THR A 378 -2.63 25.22 8.06
C THR A 378 -3.33 23.94 8.55
N ALA A 379 -2.60 22.82 8.67
CA ALA A 379 -3.11 21.58 9.22
C ALA A 379 -3.25 21.58 10.75
N ASN A 380 -2.47 22.41 11.47
CA ASN A 380 -2.62 22.60 12.93
C ASN A 380 -3.98 23.24 13.28
N ALA A 381 -4.65 23.89 12.32
CA ALA A 381 -5.99 24.43 12.50
C ALA A 381 -7.11 23.38 12.33
N ILE A 382 -6.83 22.20 11.76
CA ILE A 382 -7.86 21.21 11.40
C ILE A 382 -8.01 20.13 12.47
N ILE A 383 -6.94 19.78 13.19
CA ILE A 383 -6.97 18.74 14.23
C ILE A 383 -7.16 19.38 15.60
N SER A 384 -8.20 18.96 16.32
CA SER A 384 -8.39 19.36 17.72
C SER A 384 -7.36 18.69 18.64
N GLU A 385 -6.99 19.36 19.74
CA GLU A 385 -6.15 18.77 20.79
C GLU A 385 -6.71 17.41 21.28
N SER A 386 -8.04 17.29 21.40
CA SER A 386 -8.71 16.05 21.80
C SER A 386 -8.49 14.90 20.80
N THR A 387 -8.35 15.23 19.51
CA THR A 387 -8.08 14.28 18.44
C THR A 387 -6.63 13.84 18.50
N PHE A 388 -5.70 14.78 18.73
CA PHE A 388 -4.29 14.46 18.90
C PHE A 388 -4.07 13.50 20.08
N THR A 389 -4.70 13.76 21.23
CA THR A 389 -4.65 12.86 22.39
C THR A 389 -5.16 11.45 22.08
N LYS A 390 -6.23 11.32 21.28
CA LYS A 390 -6.73 10.00 20.83
C LYS A 390 -5.72 9.30 19.92
N ILE A 391 -5.09 10.02 18.99
CA ILE A 391 -4.07 9.46 18.11
C ILE A 391 -2.88 8.95 18.93
N ILE A 392 -2.37 9.76 19.86
CA ILE A 392 -1.25 9.36 20.73
C ILE A 392 -1.63 8.16 21.61
N SER A 393 -2.85 8.12 22.16
CA SER A 393 -3.34 6.95 22.92
C SER A 393 -3.39 5.70 22.06
N GLY A 394 -3.97 5.78 20.86
CA GLY A 394 -4.07 4.65 19.93
C GLY A 394 -2.70 4.14 19.47
N LEU A 395 -1.72 5.04 19.24
CA LEU A 395 -0.35 4.67 18.91
C LEU A 395 0.35 3.97 20.08
N ASN A 396 0.24 4.50 21.31
CA ASN A 396 0.80 3.85 22.50
C ASN A 396 0.24 2.44 22.71
N GLU A 397 -1.07 2.26 22.55
CA GLU A 397 -1.70 0.93 22.63
C GLU A 397 -1.18 0.00 21.53
N THR A 398 -1.08 0.50 20.29
CA THR A 398 -0.60 -0.29 19.15
C THR A 398 0.84 -0.76 19.39
N ILE A 399 1.74 0.16 19.76
CA ILE A 399 3.14 -0.16 20.05
C ILE A 399 3.26 -1.09 21.26
N GLY A 400 2.39 -0.93 22.27
CA GLY A 400 2.30 -1.85 23.40
C GLY A 400 2.04 -3.30 22.97
N VAL A 401 1.13 -3.52 22.01
CA VAL A 401 0.82 -4.85 21.43
C VAL A 401 1.99 -5.39 20.60
N VAL A 402 2.63 -4.55 19.78
CA VAL A 402 3.78 -4.95 18.97
C VAL A 402 4.97 -5.37 19.86
N LEU A 403 5.20 -4.65 20.97
CA LEU A 403 6.22 -5.03 21.96
C LEU A 403 5.89 -6.36 22.65
N ASP A 404 4.62 -6.65 22.92
CA ASP A 404 4.23 -7.94 23.50
C ASP A 404 4.46 -9.10 22.52
N TYR A 405 4.24 -8.87 21.21
CA TYR A 405 4.61 -9.84 20.17
C TYR A 405 6.13 -10.10 20.12
N LEU A 406 6.95 -9.04 20.23
CA LEU A 406 8.41 -9.21 20.30
C LEU A 406 8.86 -9.92 21.59
N ARG A 407 8.19 -9.68 22.73
CA ARG A 407 8.46 -10.44 23.96
C ARG A 407 8.18 -11.93 23.74
N ASP A 408 7.03 -12.26 23.15
CA ASP A 408 6.66 -13.64 22.86
C ASP A 408 7.66 -14.33 21.90
N ALA A 409 8.08 -13.63 20.84
CA ALA A 409 9.12 -14.12 19.92
C ALA A 409 10.45 -14.38 20.65
N LYS A 410 10.86 -13.48 21.56
CA LYS A 410 12.07 -13.63 22.39
C LYS A 410 11.98 -14.86 23.31
N GLU A 411 10.83 -15.08 23.96
CA GLU A 411 10.59 -16.23 24.84
C GLU A 411 10.64 -17.55 24.06
N HIS A 412 10.23 -17.54 22.79
CA HIS A 412 10.32 -18.68 21.87
C HIS A 412 11.68 -18.79 21.13
N GLY A 413 12.67 -17.96 21.47
CA GLY A 413 14.01 -18.00 20.89
C GLY A 413 14.08 -17.62 19.41
N GLN A 414 13.08 -16.92 18.90
CA GLN A 414 13.02 -16.45 17.52
C GLN A 414 13.74 -15.12 17.40
N MET A 415 14.63 -14.98 16.42
CA MET A 415 15.37 -13.74 16.19
C MET A 415 15.38 -13.31 14.73
N LYS A 416 14.74 -14.10 13.85
CA LYS A 416 14.78 -13.90 12.39
C LYS A 416 13.38 -13.91 11.80
N GLY A 417 13.10 -12.95 10.93
CA GLY A 417 11.89 -12.90 10.10
C GLY A 417 11.39 -11.49 9.82
N ASP A 418 10.84 -11.31 8.63
CA ASP A 418 10.38 -9.99 8.14
C ASP A 418 9.27 -9.38 9.00
N ASP A 419 8.44 -10.18 9.65
CA ASP A 419 7.44 -9.70 10.60
C ASP A 419 8.06 -9.10 11.87
N LEU A 420 9.16 -9.69 12.36
CA LEU A 420 9.91 -9.18 13.50
C LEU A 420 10.62 -7.88 13.13
N LEU A 421 11.26 -7.85 11.96
CA LEU A 421 11.93 -6.65 11.47
C LEU A 421 10.93 -5.51 11.23
N ALA A 422 9.78 -5.79 10.63
CA ALA A 422 8.72 -4.79 10.44
C ALA A 422 8.14 -4.29 11.77
N ALA A 423 8.04 -5.15 12.78
CA ALA A 423 7.66 -4.77 14.14
C ALA A 423 8.70 -3.82 14.78
N VAL A 424 10.00 -4.12 14.66
CA VAL A 424 11.07 -3.22 15.09
C VAL A 424 11.00 -1.88 14.37
N ARG A 425 10.73 -1.89 13.06
CA ARG A 425 10.62 -0.67 12.25
C ARG A 425 9.52 0.27 12.73
N VAL A 426 8.30 -0.25 12.95
CA VAL A 426 7.18 0.59 13.42
C VAL A 426 7.41 1.09 14.86
N ILE A 427 8.03 0.27 15.72
CA ILE A 427 8.45 0.70 17.07
C ILE A 427 9.48 1.83 16.97
N GLY A 428 10.54 1.64 16.20
CA GLY A 428 11.61 2.64 16.01
C GLY A 428 11.06 3.95 15.47
N SER A 429 10.17 3.89 14.47
CA SER A 429 9.50 5.05 13.90
C SER A 429 8.69 5.83 14.95
N TYR A 430 7.93 5.15 15.82
CA TYR A 430 7.15 5.85 16.85
C TYR A 430 8.02 6.41 17.98
N LEU A 431 8.97 5.62 18.47
CA LEU A 431 9.80 6.01 19.62
C LEU A 431 10.83 7.08 19.27
N ALA A 432 11.12 7.28 17.99
CA ALA A 432 11.85 8.47 17.53
C ALA A 432 11.09 9.78 17.87
N GLU A 433 9.76 9.73 17.96
CA GLU A 433 8.91 10.89 18.24
C GLU A 433 8.46 10.93 19.71
N ALA A 434 8.35 9.76 20.33
CA ALA A 434 7.90 9.58 21.72
C ALA A 434 8.84 8.64 22.50
N PRO A 435 10.08 9.07 22.83
CA PRO A 435 11.12 8.19 23.39
C PRO A 435 10.81 7.63 24.79
N ASP A 436 9.90 8.25 25.54
CA ASP A 436 9.47 7.78 26.86
C ASP A 436 8.20 6.89 26.81
N ALA A 437 7.63 6.64 25.62
CA ALA A 437 6.50 5.72 25.46
C ALA A 437 6.91 4.26 25.73
N CYS A 438 6.06 3.51 26.44
CA CYS A 438 6.28 2.09 26.79
C CYS A 438 7.66 1.79 27.41
N LYS A 439 8.26 2.78 28.09
CA LYS A 439 9.67 2.80 28.52
C LYS A 439 10.15 1.49 29.16
N ASP A 440 9.39 0.94 30.10
CA ASP A 440 9.79 -0.27 30.82
C ASP A 440 9.94 -1.48 29.88
N LYS A 441 8.97 -1.68 28.97
CA LYS A 441 9.01 -2.76 27.97
C LYS A 441 10.12 -2.54 26.95
N VAL A 442 10.31 -1.30 26.49
CA VAL A 442 11.37 -0.94 25.53
C VAL A 442 12.74 -1.24 26.12
N ILE A 443 12.97 -0.84 27.37
CA ILE A 443 14.23 -1.11 28.07
C ILE A 443 14.48 -2.62 28.24
N GLU A 444 13.45 -3.39 28.61
CA GLU A 444 13.53 -4.85 28.77
C GLU A 444 13.88 -5.57 27.45
N LEU A 445 13.37 -5.08 26.33
CA LEU A 445 13.50 -5.70 25.01
C LEU A 445 14.64 -5.10 24.17
N LEU A 446 15.28 -4.01 24.60
CA LEU A 446 16.21 -3.23 23.78
C LEU A 446 17.32 -4.08 23.13
N ALA A 447 18.01 -4.90 23.93
CA ALA A 447 19.08 -5.77 23.42
C ALA A 447 18.55 -6.80 22.41
N TYR A 448 17.33 -7.32 22.63
CA TYR A 448 16.70 -8.27 21.72
C TYR A 448 16.30 -7.59 20.40
N MET A 449 15.71 -6.39 20.47
CA MET A 449 15.34 -5.64 19.26
C MET A 449 16.57 -5.33 18.39
N LEU A 450 17.72 -5.04 19.00
CA LEU A 450 18.99 -4.82 18.28
C LEU A 450 19.61 -6.09 17.69
N SER A 451 19.15 -7.28 18.10
CA SER A 451 19.61 -8.56 17.57
C SER A 451 18.69 -9.17 16.51
N ILE A 452 17.53 -8.54 16.22
CA ILE A 452 16.57 -9.06 15.23
C ILE A 452 17.13 -8.91 13.82
N GLU A 453 16.95 -9.94 13.00
CA GLU A 453 17.33 -9.98 11.59
C GLU A 453 16.09 -10.14 10.69
N GLY A 454 16.07 -9.49 9.53
CA GLY A 454 15.18 -9.84 8.43
C GLY A 454 15.46 -11.25 7.90
N GLU A 455 14.52 -11.83 7.14
CA GLU A 455 14.63 -13.22 6.67
C GLU A 455 15.90 -13.44 5.82
N ASP A 456 16.26 -12.45 4.99
CA ASP A 456 17.40 -12.49 4.07
C ASP A 456 18.67 -11.79 4.62
N GLU A 457 18.63 -11.22 5.83
CA GLU A 457 19.78 -10.53 6.42
C GLU A 457 20.83 -11.51 6.96
N LEU A 458 22.12 -11.13 6.90
CA LEU A 458 23.23 -11.91 7.47
C LEU A 458 23.63 -11.44 8.88
N SER A 459 23.15 -10.27 9.28
CA SER A 459 23.43 -9.57 10.54
C SER A 459 22.31 -8.57 10.80
N PRO A 460 22.07 -8.11 12.03
CA PRO A 460 20.92 -7.27 12.39
C PRO A 460 21.05 -5.81 11.92
N PHE A 461 21.32 -5.56 10.64
CA PHE A 461 21.65 -4.25 10.10
C PHE A 461 20.42 -3.32 10.09
N TYR A 462 19.30 -3.78 9.52
CA TYR A 462 18.10 -2.95 9.41
C TYR A 462 17.43 -2.67 10.75
N SER A 463 17.44 -3.63 11.69
CA SER A 463 16.91 -3.40 13.03
C SER A 463 17.63 -2.26 13.74
N ILE A 464 18.95 -2.21 13.64
CA ILE A 464 19.76 -1.11 14.20
C ILE A 464 19.45 0.20 13.49
N CYS A 465 19.42 0.19 12.15
CA CYS A 465 19.06 1.36 11.34
C CYS A 465 17.74 1.98 11.79
N PHE A 466 16.70 1.17 12.00
CA PHE A 466 15.37 1.66 12.38
C PHE A 466 15.28 2.17 13.82
N LEU A 467 16.10 1.65 14.73
CA LEU A 467 16.12 2.07 16.13
C LEU A 467 17.03 3.28 16.39
N LEU A 468 17.91 3.61 15.45
CA LEU A 468 18.94 4.63 15.61
C LEU A 468 18.43 6.03 16.02
N PRO A 469 17.35 6.56 15.40
CA PRO A 469 16.82 7.87 15.81
C PRO A 469 16.34 7.88 17.26
N MET A 470 15.77 6.76 17.74
CA MET A 470 15.37 6.59 19.13
C MET A 470 16.58 6.42 20.05
N LEU A 471 17.55 5.58 19.66
CA LEU A 471 18.78 5.33 20.43
C LEU A 471 19.54 6.62 20.70
N CYS A 472 19.69 7.50 19.70
CA CYS A 472 20.36 8.78 19.85
C CYS A 472 19.73 9.61 20.99
N GLN A 473 18.41 9.62 21.10
CA GLN A 473 17.69 10.37 22.15
C GLN A 473 17.76 9.69 23.52
N ILE A 474 17.54 8.37 23.59
CA ILE A 474 17.47 7.69 24.89
C ILE A 474 18.86 7.51 25.54
N THR A 475 19.93 7.49 24.74
CA THR A 475 21.33 7.44 25.23
C THR A 475 21.83 8.75 25.84
N LEU A 476 21.07 9.85 25.74
CA LEU A 476 21.32 11.04 26.54
C LEU A 476 21.22 10.73 28.06
N LYS A 477 20.37 9.77 28.46
CA LYS A 477 20.19 9.34 29.84
C LYS A 477 21.16 8.20 30.19
N THR A 478 21.95 8.34 31.27
CA THR A 478 22.94 7.32 31.70
C THR A 478 22.36 5.92 31.91
N GLY A 479 21.11 5.82 32.39
CA GLY A 479 20.49 4.53 32.69
C GLY A 479 20.45 3.59 31.49
N VAL A 480 20.13 4.10 30.30
CA VAL A 480 20.08 3.32 29.06
C VAL A 480 21.47 2.89 28.61
N CYS A 481 22.45 3.79 28.67
CA CYS A 481 23.83 3.48 28.29
C CYS A 481 24.40 2.33 29.14
N LYS A 482 24.08 2.26 30.43
CA LYS A 482 24.45 1.13 31.29
C LYS A 482 23.88 -0.19 30.81
N ILE A 483 22.65 -0.19 30.30
CA ILE A 483 21.96 -1.39 29.80
C ILE A 483 22.59 -1.87 28.50
N LEU A 484 22.84 -0.94 27.56
CA LEU A 484 23.55 -1.24 26.31
C LEU A 484 24.95 -1.82 26.57
N ALA A 485 25.68 -1.25 27.53
CA ALA A 485 26.99 -1.77 27.93
C ALA A 485 26.90 -3.15 28.59
N SER A 486 26.00 -3.34 29.56
CA SER A 486 25.87 -4.62 30.28
C SER A 486 25.36 -5.77 29.42
N SER A 487 24.55 -5.47 28.40
CA SER A 487 24.05 -6.46 27.44
C SER A 487 25.03 -6.74 26.30
N GLY A 488 26.04 -5.89 26.10
CA GLY A 488 26.93 -5.94 24.94
C GLY A 488 26.32 -5.41 23.65
N ALA A 489 25.07 -4.93 23.67
CA ALA A 489 24.35 -4.45 22.49
C ALA A 489 24.99 -3.20 21.84
N PHE A 490 25.87 -2.48 22.55
CA PHE A 490 26.66 -1.40 21.96
C PHE A 490 27.55 -1.89 20.80
N ARG A 491 27.98 -3.16 20.81
CA ARG A 491 28.80 -3.74 19.73
C ARG A 491 28.05 -3.84 18.42
N GLU A 492 26.74 -4.08 18.49
CA GLU A 492 25.87 -4.11 17.30
C GLU A 492 25.83 -2.73 16.65
N VAL A 493 25.65 -1.66 17.45
CA VAL A 493 25.67 -0.26 16.95
C VAL A 493 27.02 0.11 16.34
N VAL A 494 28.12 -0.32 16.97
CA VAL A 494 29.47 -0.12 16.43
C VAL A 494 29.67 -0.90 15.12
N GLY A 495 29.26 -2.15 15.07
CA GLY A 495 29.33 -2.99 13.87
C GLY A 495 28.52 -2.41 12.71
N TYR A 496 27.33 -1.88 12.99
CA TYR A 496 26.49 -1.17 12.04
C TYR A 496 27.19 0.07 11.46
N LEU A 497 27.79 0.91 12.30
CA LEU A 497 28.53 2.10 11.85
C LEU A 497 29.72 1.72 10.95
N ILE A 498 30.49 0.70 11.34
CA ILE A 498 31.60 0.19 10.52
C ILE A 498 31.08 -0.29 9.16
N ALA A 499 30.00 -1.07 9.14
CA ALA A 499 29.41 -1.58 7.91
C ALA A 499 28.89 -0.46 7.00
N LEU A 500 28.34 0.63 7.55
CA LEU A 500 27.94 1.81 6.78
C LEU A 500 29.13 2.53 6.15
N ILE A 501 30.21 2.72 6.91
CA ILE A 501 31.44 3.37 6.43
C ILE A 501 32.08 2.55 5.31
N ASP A 502 32.16 1.23 5.46
CA ASP A 502 32.83 0.32 4.52
C ASP A 502 32.09 0.21 3.16
N GLN A 503 30.80 0.54 3.09
CA GLN A 503 30.00 0.43 1.87
C GLN A 503 30.35 1.48 0.78
N ASN A 504 31.24 2.45 1.05
CA ASN A 504 31.89 3.38 0.10
C ASN A 504 30.98 4.23 -0.83
N ASN A 505 29.65 4.07 -0.79
CA ASN A 505 28.69 4.80 -1.60
C ASN A 505 27.87 5.75 -0.73
N PHE A 506 28.48 6.83 -0.24
CA PHE A 506 27.81 7.80 0.62
C PHE A 506 26.68 8.54 -0.14
N THR A 507 25.42 8.20 0.13
CA THR A 507 24.27 9.06 -0.23
C THR A 507 23.99 10.06 0.90
N SER A 508 23.18 11.10 0.64
CA SER A 508 22.79 12.07 1.67
C SER A 508 22.02 11.44 2.83
N GLU A 509 21.26 10.36 2.57
CA GLU A 509 20.54 9.60 3.61
C GLU A 509 21.48 8.74 4.45
N ASP A 510 22.54 8.18 3.83
CA ASP A 510 23.57 7.42 4.55
C ASP A 510 24.33 8.31 5.53
N ASN A 511 24.61 9.56 5.16
CA ASN A 511 25.24 10.53 6.07
C ASN A 511 24.39 10.78 7.33
N GLY A 512 23.07 10.91 7.18
CA GLY A 512 22.17 11.08 8.35
C GLY A 512 22.23 9.87 9.30
N SER A 513 22.27 8.67 8.74
CA SER A 513 22.40 7.43 9.53
C SER A 513 23.77 7.30 10.20
N ILE A 514 24.84 7.69 9.51
CA ILE A 514 26.20 7.70 10.08
C ILE A 514 26.26 8.65 11.28
N PHE A 515 25.75 9.89 11.15
CA PHE A 515 25.74 10.84 12.26
C PHE A 515 24.92 10.36 13.46
N LEU A 516 23.73 9.78 13.24
CA LEU A 516 22.93 9.23 14.34
C LEU A 516 23.63 8.07 15.07
N ALA A 517 24.40 7.24 14.35
CA ALA A 517 25.20 6.18 14.95
C ALA A 517 26.39 6.74 15.73
N CYS A 518 27.08 7.72 15.15
CA CYS A 518 28.15 8.46 15.81
C CYS A 518 27.65 9.12 17.11
N ASP A 519 26.52 9.82 17.09
CA ASP A 519 25.92 10.47 18.28
C ASP A 519 25.56 9.44 19.36
N THR A 520 24.99 8.29 18.94
CA THR A 520 24.66 7.20 19.87
C THR A 520 25.92 6.65 20.56
N ILE A 521 27.01 6.44 19.81
CA ILE A 521 28.29 5.96 20.32
C ILE A 521 28.97 7.03 21.17
N LEU A 522 28.96 8.29 20.74
CA LEU A 522 29.49 9.44 21.47
C LEU A 522 28.79 9.57 22.83
N ASN A 523 27.47 9.47 22.88
CA ASN A 523 26.67 9.49 24.11
C ASN A 523 27.03 8.36 25.09
N LEU A 524 27.40 7.19 24.58
CA LEU A 524 27.90 6.05 25.34
C LEU A 524 29.30 6.32 25.91
N LEU A 525 30.23 6.77 25.07
CA LEU A 525 31.63 7.01 25.43
C LEU A 525 31.79 8.18 26.40
N LEU A 526 31.02 9.26 26.24
CA LEU A 526 31.01 10.40 27.17
C LEU A 526 30.60 9.99 28.61
N LYS A 527 30.00 8.82 28.79
CA LYS A 527 29.56 8.28 30.08
C LYS A 527 30.44 7.13 30.57
N GLN A 528 31.62 6.92 29.97
CA GLN A 528 32.54 5.83 30.30
C GLN A 528 33.02 5.81 31.76
N GLU A 529 33.06 6.95 32.47
CA GLU A 529 33.38 6.93 33.91
C GLU A 529 32.28 6.24 34.75
N GLN A 530 31.03 6.26 34.25
CA GLN A 530 29.85 5.69 34.91
C GLN A 530 29.51 4.30 34.39
N ILE A 531 30.18 3.84 33.33
CA ILE A 531 29.90 2.63 32.57
C ILE A 531 31.18 1.81 32.44
N LYS A 532 31.17 0.56 32.89
CA LYS A 532 32.32 -0.31 32.70
C LYS A 532 32.28 -0.94 31.31
N PHE A 533 33.09 -0.42 30.41
CA PHE A 533 33.40 -1.10 29.16
C PHE A 533 34.51 -2.15 29.38
N PRO A 534 34.51 -3.26 28.65
CA PRO A 534 35.67 -4.15 28.61
C PRO A 534 36.90 -3.37 28.11
N SER A 535 38.03 -3.48 28.81
CA SER A 535 39.29 -2.93 28.33
C SER A 535 39.67 -3.63 27.03
N ASP A 536 40.11 -2.86 26.02
CA ASP A 536 40.53 -3.36 24.71
C ASP A 536 39.45 -4.18 23.98
N ASP A 537 38.18 -3.74 24.05
CA ASP A 537 37.11 -4.37 23.26
C ASP A 537 37.42 -4.25 21.75
N PRO A 538 37.51 -5.36 20.99
CA PRO A 538 37.89 -5.34 19.58
C PRO A 538 36.98 -4.47 18.71
N SER A 539 35.72 -4.28 19.11
CA SER A 539 34.77 -3.43 18.38
C SER A 539 35.24 -1.97 18.34
N PHE A 540 35.78 -1.44 19.44
CA PHE A 540 36.30 -0.06 19.48
C PHE A 540 37.58 0.10 18.69
N ILE A 541 38.45 -0.92 18.67
CA ILE A 541 39.69 -0.89 17.86
C ILE A 541 39.34 -0.87 16.37
N ARG A 542 38.42 -1.74 15.93
CA ARG A 542 37.91 -1.72 14.55
C ARG A 542 37.21 -0.39 14.21
N LEU A 543 36.52 0.22 15.17
CA LEU A 543 35.88 1.51 14.98
C LEU A 543 36.90 2.65 14.80
N LEU A 544 38.01 2.66 15.54
CA LEU A 544 39.11 3.62 15.33
C LEU A 544 39.61 3.58 13.89
N VAL A 545 39.85 2.36 13.38
CA VAL A 545 40.30 2.13 12.02
C VAL A 545 39.26 2.67 11.02
N ALA A 546 37.99 2.27 11.16
CA ALA A 546 36.93 2.69 10.26
C ALA A 546 36.74 4.21 10.23
N LEU A 547 36.69 4.87 11.39
CA LEU A 547 36.52 6.34 11.48
C LEU A 547 37.72 7.09 10.90
N SER A 548 38.94 6.58 11.08
CA SER A 548 40.13 7.19 10.49
C SER A 548 40.12 7.16 8.97
N HIS A 549 39.63 6.06 8.38
CA HIS A 549 39.47 5.92 6.94
C HIS A 549 38.29 6.74 6.40
N TRP A 550 37.17 6.77 7.12
CA TRP A 550 36.00 7.59 6.75
C TRP A 550 36.38 9.06 6.56
N ALA A 551 37.25 9.58 7.42
CA ALA A 551 37.72 10.96 7.33
C ALA A 551 38.90 11.17 6.35
N GLU A 552 39.57 10.14 5.84
CA GLU A 552 40.85 10.24 5.11
C GLU A 552 40.76 10.97 3.75
N GLY A 553 39.55 11.21 3.21
CA GLY A 553 39.33 11.96 1.96
C GLY A 553 38.25 13.05 2.03
N MET A 554 37.70 13.32 3.22
CA MET A 554 36.61 14.28 3.41
C MET A 554 37.15 15.61 3.90
N ASP A 555 36.70 16.74 3.33
CA ASP A 555 37.02 18.11 3.81
C ASP A 555 35.88 18.72 4.64
N ASP A 556 34.87 17.94 4.96
CA ASP A 556 33.74 18.34 5.80
C ASP A 556 34.17 18.40 7.28
N ALA A 557 34.06 19.60 7.87
CA ALA A 557 34.43 19.87 9.26
C ALA A 557 33.63 19.00 10.24
N SER A 558 32.32 18.81 10.00
CA SER A 558 31.46 18.02 10.87
C SER A 558 31.88 16.55 10.91
N ILE A 559 32.31 15.98 9.79
CA ILE A 559 32.82 14.61 9.70
C ILE A 559 34.14 14.47 10.47
N ILE A 560 35.10 15.38 10.23
CA ILE A 560 36.42 15.36 10.85
C ILE A 560 36.30 15.52 12.37
N MET A 561 35.45 16.45 12.82
CA MET A 561 35.22 16.73 14.23
C MET A 561 34.54 15.54 14.92
N MET A 562 33.47 14.99 14.34
CA MET A 562 32.76 13.84 14.90
C MET A 562 33.66 12.60 15.02
N ALA A 563 34.36 12.24 13.93
CA ALA A 563 35.29 11.12 13.93
C ALA A 563 36.41 11.33 14.96
N SER A 564 36.98 12.54 15.03
CA SER A 564 38.04 12.87 15.99
C SER A 564 37.56 12.79 17.44
N SER A 565 36.34 13.23 17.76
CA SER A 565 35.78 13.18 19.11
C SER A 565 35.60 11.74 19.58
N ILE A 566 35.01 10.87 18.75
CA ILE A 566 34.83 9.45 19.10
C ILE A 566 36.19 8.76 19.24
N CYS A 567 37.10 8.97 18.29
CA CYS A 567 38.45 8.43 18.37
C CYS A 567 39.19 8.88 19.64
N SER A 568 39.08 10.16 20.00
CA SER A 568 39.73 10.71 21.20
C SER A 568 39.22 10.06 22.49
N LEU A 569 37.92 9.77 22.59
CA LEU A 569 37.36 9.08 23.74
C LEU A 569 37.75 7.59 23.77
N ILE A 570 37.81 6.92 22.62
CA ILE A 570 38.29 5.52 22.58
C ILE A 570 39.77 5.43 22.98
N LEU A 571 40.59 6.40 22.59
CA LEU A 571 42.00 6.48 22.99
C LEU A 571 42.18 6.60 24.51
N GLU A 572 41.20 7.14 25.24
CA GLU A 572 41.22 7.15 26.70
C GLU A 572 41.16 5.74 27.31
N LEU A 573 40.57 4.79 26.59
CA LEU A 573 40.33 3.42 27.05
C LEU A 573 41.49 2.46 26.74
N THR A 574 42.51 2.87 25.98
CA THR A 574 43.61 2.00 25.53
C THR A 574 44.98 2.70 25.57
N SER A 575 46.02 2.13 24.96
CA SER A 575 47.37 2.70 24.88
C SER A 575 48.03 2.42 23.52
N GLU A 576 49.07 3.16 23.16
CA GLU A 576 49.79 2.95 21.90
C GLU A 576 50.37 1.53 21.79
N GLU A 577 50.91 1.01 22.90
CA GLU A 577 51.42 -0.36 22.97
C GLU A 577 50.31 -1.41 22.81
N ALA A 578 49.14 -1.18 23.42
CA ALA A 578 48.01 -2.10 23.29
C ALA A 578 47.48 -2.15 21.85
N LEU A 579 47.35 -0.98 21.20
CA LEU A 579 46.91 -0.91 19.80
C LEU A 579 47.90 -1.58 18.85
N LEU A 580 49.20 -1.29 18.96
CA LEU A 580 50.20 -1.87 18.05
C LEU A 580 50.37 -3.40 18.20
N ASN A 581 49.97 -3.95 19.35
CA ASN A 581 49.97 -5.38 19.59
C ASN A 581 48.65 -6.06 19.18
N HIS A 582 47.63 -5.32 18.77
CA HIS A 582 46.33 -5.87 18.39
C HIS A 582 46.34 -6.41 16.94
N PRO A 583 45.80 -7.61 16.67
CA PRO A 583 45.87 -8.24 15.34
C PRO A 583 45.15 -7.45 14.23
N ASP A 584 44.08 -6.74 14.59
CA ASP A 584 43.27 -5.94 13.65
C ASP A 584 43.76 -4.49 13.50
N PHE A 585 44.96 -4.16 13.99
CA PHE A 585 45.49 -2.80 13.97
C PHE A 585 46.93 -2.77 13.43
N THR A 586 47.16 -1.97 12.39
CA THR A 586 48.44 -1.89 11.68
C THR A 586 49.17 -0.58 11.96
N SER A 587 50.47 -0.54 11.64
CA SER A 587 51.25 0.71 11.68
C SER A 587 50.78 1.75 10.67
N GLY A 588 49.97 1.38 9.66
CA GLY A 588 49.32 2.34 8.77
C GLY A 588 48.18 3.07 9.47
N ASP A 589 47.41 2.34 10.27
CA ASP A 589 46.22 2.85 10.98
C ASP A 589 46.59 3.92 12.01
N ILE A 590 47.69 3.75 12.74
CA ILE A 590 48.19 4.80 13.66
C ILE A 590 48.57 6.08 12.90
N GLY A 591 49.10 5.95 11.67
CA GLY A 591 49.40 7.09 10.81
C GLY A 591 48.14 7.83 10.36
N ASN A 592 47.07 7.10 10.05
CA ASN A 592 45.77 7.69 9.67
C ASN A 592 45.07 8.37 10.85
N LEU A 593 45.10 7.73 12.02
CA LEU A 593 44.59 8.33 13.25
C LEU A 593 45.34 9.62 13.62
N LEU A 594 46.66 9.62 13.47
CA LEU A 594 47.51 10.79 13.68
C LEU A 594 47.15 11.93 12.72
N LYS A 595 46.94 11.65 11.42
CA LYS A 595 46.48 12.64 10.45
C LYS A 595 45.11 13.20 10.85
N LEU A 596 44.17 12.35 11.25
CA LEU A 596 42.82 12.75 11.66
C LEU A 596 42.84 13.71 12.85
N ILE A 597 43.51 13.32 13.95
CA ILE A 597 43.63 14.18 15.15
C ILE A 597 44.35 15.47 14.81
N ARG A 598 45.41 15.43 14.01
CA ARG A 598 46.10 16.65 13.57
C ARG A 598 45.16 17.59 12.80
N ARG A 599 44.35 17.08 11.89
CA ARG A 599 43.41 17.87 11.08
C ARG A 599 42.37 18.57 11.94
N SER A 600 41.79 17.91 12.94
CA SER A 600 40.80 18.55 13.83
C SER A 600 41.38 19.73 14.62
N PHE A 601 42.64 19.66 15.08
CA PHE A 601 43.31 20.79 15.72
C PHE A 601 43.62 21.95 14.76
N VAL A 602 43.85 21.67 13.46
CA VAL A 602 44.10 22.71 12.45
C VAL A 602 42.80 23.43 12.06
N MET A 603 41.70 22.70 11.85
CA MET A 603 40.42 23.26 11.40
C MET A 603 39.79 24.21 12.43
N CYS A 604 39.85 23.88 13.71
CA CYS A 604 39.36 24.79 14.77
C CYS A 604 40.16 26.11 14.84
N GLY A 605 41.37 26.16 14.28
CA GLY A 605 42.20 27.36 14.20
C GLY A 605 41.88 28.31 13.05
N GLN A 606 41.06 27.89 12.07
CA GLN A 606 40.82 28.65 10.82
C GLN A 606 39.38 29.19 10.67
N ASP A 607 38.35 28.57 11.26
CA ASP A 607 36.93 28.84 10.91
C ASP A 607 35.98 29.28 12.06
N LEU A 608 36.45 30.03 13.05
CA LEU A 608 35.59 30.57 14.13
C LEU A 608 34.83 31.86 13.74
N ILE A 609 34.03 31.87 12.66
CA ILE A 609 33.09 32.97 12.35
C ILE A 609 31.82 32.50 11.59
N SER A 610 31.06 31.52 12.11
CA SER A 610 29.66 31.31 11.70
C SER A 610 28.82 30.67 12.82
N ASP A 611 27.49 30.81 12.78
CA ASP A 611 26.59 30.22 13.79
C ASP A 611 26.50 28.67 13.70
N ASP A 612 26.84 28.08 12.54
CA ASP A 612 26.97 26.62 12.35
C ASP A 612 28.17 26.02 13.11
N ALA A 613 29.12 26.85 13.55
CA ALA A 613 30.34 26.40 14.23
C ALA A 613 30.12 25.99 15.71
N LYS A 614 28.94 26.17 16.31
CA LYS A 614 28.73 25.86 17.75
C LYS A 614 28.82 24.37 18.07
N ALA A 615 28.21 23.51 17.26
CA ALA A 615 28.29 22.06 17.46
C ALA A 615 29.75 21.56 17.30
N GLU A 616 30.48 22.13 16.34
CA GLU A 616 31.89 21.83 16.12
C GLU A 616 32.77 22.29 17.29
N VAL A 617 32.43 23.42 17.94
CA VAL A 617 33.12 23.88 19.16
C VAL A 617 32.94 22.90 20.33
N ASP A 618 31.74 22.35 20.53
CA ASP A 618 31.50 21.37 21.60
C ASP A 618 32.29 20.06 21.33
N LEU A 619 32.30 19.59 20.08
CA LEU A 619 33.12 18.45 19.66
C LEU A 619 34.62 18.71 19.88
N PHE A 620 35.10 19.93 19.62
CA PHE A 620 36.49 20.32 19.87
C PHE A 620 36.84 20.32 21.36
N GLN A 621 35.92 20.76 22.23
CA GLN A 621 36.12 20.68 23.68
C GLN A 621 36.28 19.24 24.15
N ILE A 622 35.50 18.31 23.57
CA ILE A 622 35.65 16.87 23.85
C ILE A 622 37.04 16.39 23.44
N ILE A 623 37.50 16.73 22.23
CA ILE A 623 38.82 16.33 21.71
C ILE A 623 39.93 16.86 22.61
N THR A 624 39.90 18.15 22.94
CA THR A 624 40.95 18.80 23.74
C THR A 624 41.00 18.31 25.19
N SER A 625 39.83 18.10 25.83
CA SER A 625 39.74 17.50 27.16
C SER A 625 40.33 16.08 27.15
N ALA A 626 39.88 15.24 26.20
CA ALA A 626 40.35 13.87 26.10
C ALA A 626 41.85 13.80 25.81
N TYR A 627 42.35 14.61 24.87
CA TYR A 627 43.77 14.65 24.53
C TYR A 627 44.67 14.86 25.76
N SER A 628 44.25 15.74 26.69
CA SER A 628 45.01 15.98 27.92
C SER A 628 45.15 14.75 28.83
N SER A 629 44.23 13.78 28.75
CA SER A 629 44.19 12.59 29.58
C SER A 629 44.97 11.40 28.97
N TRP A 630 45.12 11.34 27.65
CA TRP A 630 45.76 10.21 26.96
C TRP A 630 47.04 10.55 26.21
N ALA A 631 47.38 11.81 25.93
CA ALA A 631 48.53 12.16 25.08
C ALA A 631 49.86 11.50 25.50
N ASP A 632 50.11 11.36 26.81
CA ASP A 632 51.34 10.73 27.31
C ASP A 632 51.41 9.21 27.04
N ARG A 633 50.26 8.55 26.84
CA ARG A 633 50.16 7.14 26.44
C ARG A 633 50.34 6.93 24.94
N PHE A 634 50.38 8.01 24.15
CA PHE A 634 50.48 7.99 22.69
C PHE A 634 51.57 8.95 22.17
N PRO A 635 52.86 8.69 22.45
CA PRO A 635 53.97 9.55 22.07
C PRO A 635 54.02 9.90 20.57
N SER A 636 53.67 8.96 19.68
CA SER A 636 53.70 9.19 18.24
C SER A 636 52.68 10.24 17.80
N ILE A 637 51.48 10.18 18.36
CA ILE A 637 50.40 11.14 18.08
C ILE A 637 50.72 12.49 18.72
N LYS A 638 51.21 12.49 19.97
CA LYS A 638 51.59 13.70 20.70
C LYS A 638 52.62 14.54 19.95
N GLN A 639 53.69 13.89 19.48
CA GLN A 639 54.74 14.57 18.72
C GLN A 639 54.19 15.24 17.45
N ALA A 640 53.28 14.57 16.74
CA ALA A 640 52.70 15.12 15.52
C ALA A 640 51.80 16.32 15.78
N VAL A 641 50.93 16.27 16.79
CA VAL A 641 50.07 17.40 17.18
C VAL A 641 50.94 18.60 17.60
N GLU A 642 51.95 18.39 18.44
CA GLU A 642 52.85 19.46 18.92
C GLU A 642 53.75 20.04 17.82
N SER A 643 54.12 19.25 16.80
CA SER A 643 54.92 19.72 15.65
C SER A 643 54.14 20.59 14.65
N SER A 644 52.81 20.70 14.80
CA SER A 644 51.91 21.33 13.83
C SER A 644 51.82 22.86 13.92
N GLY A 645 52.46 23.50 14.90
CA GLY A 645 52.42 24.96 15.10
C GLY A 645 51.73 25.38 16.41
N PRO A 646 51.86 26.65 16.84
CA PRO A 646 51.71 27.05 18.24
C PRO A 646 50.24 27.29 18.61
N PHE A 647 49.47 26.22 18.84
CA PHE A 647 48.33 26.31 19.75
C PHE A 647 48.84 25.99 21.15
N GLY A 648 49.11 27.05 21.89
CA GLY A 648 49.41 26.94 23.31
C GLY A 648 48.28 26.20 24.00
N PHE A 649 48.61 25.10 24.66
CA PHE A 649 47.95 24.69 25.88
C PHE A 649 47.89 25.91 26.82
N ARG A 650 46.87 26.76 26.70
CA ARG A 650 46.41 27.52 27.85
C ARG A 650 45.79 26.46 28.76
N ARG A 651 46.56 26.04 29.77
CA ARG A 651 46.03 25.42 30.98
C ARG A 651 44.79 26.22 31.39
N VAL A 652 43.61 25.62 31.26
CA VAL A 652 42.46 26.06 32.03
C VAL A 652 42.67 25.45 33.41
N SER A 653 43.11 26.31 34.32
CA SER A 653 43.09 26.07 35.77
C SER A 653 41.67 26.08 36.29
#